data_AF-A0A841L285-F1
#
_entry.id   AF-A0A841L285-F1
#
_cell.length_a   1.000
_cell.length_b   1.000
_cell.length_c   1.000
_cell.angle_alpha   90.00
_cell.angle_beta   90.00
_cell.angle_gamma   90.00
#
_symmetry.space_group_name_H-M   'P 1'
#
loop_
_entity.id
_entity.type
_entity.pdbx_description
1 polymer ?
#
loop_
_entity_poly.entity_id
_entity_poly.type
_entity_poly.pdbx_seq_one_letter_code
_entity_poly.pdbx_strand_id
1 'polypeptide(L)'
;MQQEFEIAEQAQGRLILDSGDAPTAERRALLPDPRVFWAIMRRRIWIFLFVVIAILAAAGSYLALATRQYSATASVLIEPRGGDPVQPASIQNTEQLPSSDFIDTQLVVVGSPRLAAAVVEDLGLADDPEFASGGDNAIDATPAQQAQARLVATATALRSAVTVRRAGRTSIIEIEARSRSATQAARIANAFAQAYLDQLRQAKDETDARARLQVDSRLVELRREAEAADSALQQYKIANGLMSAQGATMAEQESSTLNQQLASARALLAEREGRLSAARAQFERGGGGGDVASALNSGTIGALRAQEADSSRTLAQLRARYGERHPAIGQEEQRLVAVQRQIQLEIDRILSSLQAEVRVARSGVESLLASQQASRRMLASNAAAQVGYMELERKALAARAIYGAFLNRSIGTAAREGIEQPRASIASPALIPLEPTSPNVRLVSSLSLVFALSFGGIAIAFAEFLDGGVRTKQDVERRLGVRYLGALPEIGSTLDGMRVTEAPQDYIVSHPQSMFAESLRSVRASVTLRGRHRPRVIAVTSALPREGKTTTAVCLARTLALSGASTVLVDCDIRRHSASDMLLEGRPGLLLEVLAGTASLDEALVRDSQTDLSILGTMASANDGRDLLGVEALAALLAALRERFEFVVVDTAPVLGLADARVVASKADAVLFLARWRATSMRAADAALDLLIGADARVAGVALSLVDIRKYASTGHEDVYGYHKKFKGYYTN
;
A
#
# COMPACT_ATOMS: atom_id res chain seq x y z
N MET A 1 -17.18 -93.44 -7.25
CA MET A 1 -17.46 -92.57 -6.08
C MET A 1 -16.12 -92.27 -5.45
N GLN A 2 -15.57 -91.08 -5.45
CA GLN A 2 -15.94 -89.73 -5.86
C GLN A 2 -14.58 -89.04 -5.67
N GLN A 3 -13.81 -88.80 -6.73
CA GLN A 3 -13.93 -87.58 -7.53
C GLN A 3 -13.97 -86.35 -6.63
N GLU A 4 -12.89 -85.58 -6.73
CA GLU A 4 -12.85 -84.14 -6.52
C GLU A 4 -13.23 -83.66 -5.12
N PHE A 5 -12.23 -83.11 -4.43
CA PHE A 5 -12.18 -81.71 -4.02
C PHE A 5 -11.20 -81.65 -2.82
N GLU A 6 -10.17 -80.82 -2.77
CA GLU A 6 -9.62 -79.84 -3.69
C GLU A 6 -8.41 -79.26 -2.91
N ILE A 7 -7.28 -79.11 -3.62
CA ILE A 7 -6.42 -77.93 -3.55
C ILE A 7 -5.75 -77.61 -2.20
N ALA A 8 -4.45 -77.96 -2.08
CA ALA A 8 -3.37 -77.02 -1.74
C ALA A 8 -2.01 -77.73 -1.56
N GLU A 9 -1.66 -78.66 -2.45
CA GLU A 9 -0.33 -79.27 -2.50
C GLU A 9 0.52 -78.55 -3.56
N GLN A 10 0.74 -77.24 -3.35
CA GLN A 10 1.69 -76.44 -4.12
C GLN A 10 2.96 -76.20 -3.31
N ALA A 11 4.09 -76.32 -4.02
CA ALA A 11 5.44 -75.87 -3.67
C ALA A 11 6.40 -76.88 -2.99
N GLN A 12 6.69 -77.98 -3.71
CA GLN A 12 8.05 -78.50 -3.88
C GLN A 12 8.99 -77.33 -4.29
N GLY A 13 10.24 -77.19 -3.85
CA GLY A 13 11.23 -78.22 -3.56
C GLY A 13 12.46 -77.96 -4.44
N ARG A 14 13.36 -77.08 -3.95
CA ARG A 14 14.66 -76.66 -4.47
C ARG A 14 15.51 -77.76 -5.15
N LEU A 15 16.26 -77.39 -6.20
CA LEU A 15 17.71 -77.64 -6.27
C LEU A 15 18.41 -76.64 -7.23
N ILE A 16 18.98 -75.56 -6.69
CA ILE A 16 20.43 -75.24 -6.58
C ILE A 16 21.13 -74.90 -7.92
N LEU A 17 21.32 -73.60 -8.14
CA LEU A 17 22.58 -73.04 -8.64
C LEU A 17 23.05 -71.98 -7.63
N ASP A 18 24.18 -72.32 -7.04
CA ASP A 18 25.28 -71.53 -6.50
C ASP A 18 25.06 -70.05 -6.12
N SER A 19 25.42 -69.80 -4.87
CA SER A 19 25.41 -68.53 -4.15
C SER A 19 26.63 -67.67 -4.50
N GLY A 20 26.38 -66.47 -5.02
CA GLY A 20 27.37 -65.40 -5.14
C GLY A 20 26.65 -64.06 -5.31
N ASP A 21 26.74 -63.24 -4.27
CA ASP A 21 26.25 -61.85 -4.14
C ASP A 21 24.72 -61.61 -4.16
N ALA A 22 24.22 -61.32 -2.96
CA ALA A 22 22.97 -60.61 -2.77
C ALA A 22 22.98 -59.32 -3.62
N PRO A 23 21.89 -58.97 -4.32
CA PRO A 23 21.80 -57.68 -4.97
C PRO A 23 21.82 -56.64 -3.85
N THR A 24 22.96 -55.95 -3.72
CA THR A 24 23.05 -54.72 -2.95
C THR A 24 21.88 -53.85 -3.39
N ALA A 25 21.09 -53.40 -2.42
CA ALA A 25 20.04 -52.43 -2.67
C ALA A 25 20.69 -51.23 -3.36
N GLU A 26 20.56 -51.16 -4.69
CA GLU A 26 20.98 -50.02 -5.49
C GLU A 26 20.27 -48.83 -4.86
N ARG A 27 21.05 -47.97 -4.18
CA ARG A 27 20.62 -46.65 -3.77
C ARG A 27 20.02 -46.01 -5.01
N ARG A 28 18.69 -45.89 -5.07
CA ARG A 28 18.00 -45.05 -6.04
C ARG A 28 18.62 -43.66 -5.90
N ALA A 29 19.55 -43.33 -6.79
CA ALA A 29 20.02 -41.97 -6.92
C ALA A 29 18.78 -41.13 -7.21
N LEU A 30 18.41 -40.26 -6.27
CA LEU A 30 17.25 -39.37 -6.37
C LEU A 30 17.35 -38.42 -7.58
N LEU A 31 18.52 -38.34 -8.21
CA LEU A 31 18.78 -37.56 -9.40
C LEU A 31 19.26 -38.47 -10.54
N PRO A 32 18.70 -38.35 -11.75
CA PRO A 32 19.19 -39.07 -12.92
C PRO A 32 20.63 -38.68 -13.22
N ASP A 33 21.42 -39.65 -13.69
CA ASP A 33 22.83 -39.50 -14.03
C ASP A 33 23.02 -38.32 -15.02
N PRO A 34 23.88 -37.30 -14.74
CA PRO A 34 23.99 -36.09 -15.56
C PRO A 34 24.33 -36.35 -17.05
N ARG A 35 24.95 -37.50 -17.33
CA ARG A 35 25.23 -37.96 -18.69
C ARG A 35 23.96 -38.28 -19.48
N VAL A 36 22.94 -38.82 -18.81
CA VAL A 36 21.62 -39.10 -19.39
C VAL A 36 20.90 -37.80 -19.72
N PHE A 37 20.94 -36.83 -18.81
CA PHE A 37 20.36 -35.50 -19.05
C PHE A 37 21.00 -34.81 -20.26
N TRP A 38 22.34 -34.86 -20.37
CA TRP A 38 23.06 -34.30 -21.51
C TRP A 38 22.71 -34.96 -22.85
N ALA A 39 22.57 -36.29 -22.88
CA ALA A 39 22.19 -37.02 -24.08
C ALA A 39 20.75 -36.69 -24.52
N ILE A 40 19.80 -36.59 -23.58
CA ILE A 40 18.42 -36.19 -23.84
C ILE A 40 18.39 -34.76 -24.40
N MET A 41 19.13 -33.84 -23.78
CA MET A 41 19.19 -32.44 -24.22
C MET A 41 19.74 -32.30 -25.63
N ARG A 42 20.83 -33.01 -25.97
CA ARG A 42 21.43 -32.97 -27.32
C ARG A 42 20.48 -33.50 -28.40
N ARG A 43 19.65 -34.49 -28.09
CA ARG A 43 18.70 -35.09 -29.03
C ARG A 43 17.51 -34.17 -29.34
N ARG A 44 17.05 -33.40 -28.35
CA ARG A 44 15.86 -32.53 -28.45
C ARG A 44 16.21 -31.04 -28.42
N ILE A 45 17.48 -30.68 -28.65
CA ILE A 45 17.97 -29.31 -28.57
C ILE A 45 17.22 -28.33 -29.48
N TRP A 46 16.72 -28.81 -30.62
CA TRP A 46 15.91 -28.00 -31.54
C TRP A 46 14.53 -27.67 -30.98
N ILE A 47 13.89 -28.59 -30.23
CA ILE A 47 12.61 -28.31 -29.55
C ILE A 47 12.83 -27.28 -28.45
N PHE A 48 13.88 -27.47 -27.65
CA PHE A 48 14.28 -26.53 -26.62
C PHE A 48 14.53 -25.14 -27.19
N LEU A 49 15.35 -25.06 -28.23
CA LEU A 49 15.70 -23.80 -28.88
C LEU A 49 14.47 -23.11 -29.47
N PHE A 50 13.57 -23.87 -30.10
CA PHE A 50 12.32 -23.32 -30.64
C PHE A 50 11.44 -22.70 -29.54
N VAL A 51 11.22 -23.41 -28.43
CA VAL A 51 10.41 -22.90 -27.31
C VAL A 51 11.05 -21.67 -26.66
N VAL A 52 12.36 -21.71 -26.44
CA VAL A 52 13.12 -20.58 -25.88
C VAL A 52 13.02 -19.35 -26.79
N ILE A 53 13.27 -19.52 -28.10
CA ILE A 53 13.18 -18.42 -29.07
C ILE A 53 11.74 -17.89 -29.15
N ALA A 54 10.72 -18.75 -29.15
CA ALA A 54 9.34 -18.31 -29.22
C ALA A 54 8.93 -17.45 -28.02
N ILE A 55 9.31 -17.84 -26.80
CA ILE A 55 9.02 -17.08 -25.57
C ILE A 55 9.78 -15.75 -25.56
N LEU A 56 11.07 -15.76 -25.92
CA LEU A 56 11.87 -14.54 -25.99
C LEU A 56 11.38 -13.58 -27.10
N ALA A 57 10.95 -14.11 -28.25
CA ALA A 57 10.35 -13.32 -29.32
C ALA A 57 9.03 -12.68 -28.86
N ALA A 58 8.15 -13.44 -28.21
CA ALA A 58 6.90 -12.92 -27.67
C ALA A 58 7.15 -11.81 -26.62
N ALA A 59 8.11 -12.00 -25.73
CA ALA A 59 8.52 -10.99 -24.75
C ALA A 59 9.11 -9.73 -25.40
N GLY A 60 9.94 -9.91 -26.44
CA GLY A 60 10.49 -8.81 -27.24
C GLY A 60 9.40 -8.04 -27.97
N SER A 61 8.43 -8.74 -28.58
CA SER A 61 7.25 -8.12 -29.19
C SER A 61 6.42 -7.35 -28.16
N TYR A 62 6.16 -7.92 -26.98
CA TYR A 62 5.46 -7.21 -25.91
C TYR A 62 6.19 -5.92 -25.51
N LEU A 63 7.51 -5.96 -25.32
CA LEU A 63 8.32 -4.78 -24.99
C LEU A 63 8.32 -3.73 -26.11
N ALA A 64 8.17 -4.14 -27.37
CA ALA A 64 8.10 -3.23 -28.52
C ALA A 64 6.72 -2.58 -28.68
N LEU A 65 5.63 -3.31 -28.40
CA LEU A 65 4.26 -2.80 -28.53
C LEU A 65 3.73 -2.10 -27.27
N ALA A 66 4.25 -2.43 -26.09
CA ALA A 66 3.79 -1.84 -24.83
C ALA A 66 4.06 -0.33 -24.81
N THR A 67 3.02 0.44 -24.48
CA THR A 67 3.13 1.90 -24.35
C THR A 67 4.07 2.25 -23.21
N ARG A 68 5.12 3.01 -23.51
CA ARG A 68 6.05 3.53 -22.51
C ARG A 68 5.34 4.55 -21.63
N GLN A 69 5.42 4.39 -20.32
CA GLN A 69 4.94 5.38 -19.36
C GLN A 69 6.11 5.92 -18.56
N TYR A 70 6.08 7.22 -18.33
CA TYR A 70 7.06 7.98 -17.59
C TYR A 70 6.40 8.49 -16.31
N SER A 71 7.06 8.32 -15.17
CA SER A 71 6.64 8.90 -13.89
C SER A 71 7.58 10.01 -13.48
N ALA A 72 7.04 11.16 -13.07
CA ALA A 72 7.81 12.25 -12.49
C ALA A 72 7.22 12.63 -11.12
N THR A 73 8.07 12.92 -10.15
CA THR A 73 7.65 13.15 -8.75
C THR A 73 8.05 14.54 -8.29
N ALA A 74 7.08 15.34 -7.86
CA ALA A 74 7.33 16.60 -7.15
C ALA A 74 7.19 16.37 -5.64
N SER A 75 8.05 17.00 -4.85
CA SER A 75 8.03 16.91 -3.39
C SER A 75 7.65 18.25 -2.78
N VAL A 76 6.60 18.26 -1.96
CA VAL A 76 6.12 19.45 -1.24
C VAL A 76 6.36 19.25 0.25
N LEU A 77 7.09 20.16 0.87
CA LEU A 77 7.29 20.19 2.31
C LEU A 77 6.15 20.99 2.96
N ILE A 78 5.51 20.40 3.96
CA ILE A 78 4.54 21.07 4.81
C ILE A 78 5.18 21.33 6.17
N GLU A 79 5.35 22.59 6.53
CA GLU A 79 5.85 22.92 7.87
C GLU A 79 4.72 22.72 8.89
N PRO A 80 4.96 21.98 9.99
CA PRO A 80 3.96 21.81 11.03
C PRO A 80 3.58 23.14 11.66
N ARG A 81 2.34 23.22 12.17
CA ARG A 81 1.86 24.38 12.94
C ARG A 81 2.78 24.58 14.16
N GLY A 82 3.70 25.55 14.09
CA GLY A 82 4.31 26.12 15.28
C GLY A 82 3.21 26.71 16.16
N GLY A 83 3.23 26.36 17.46
CA GLY A 83 2.23 26.80 18.42
C GLY A 83 1.99 28.31 18.39
N ASP A 84 0.76 28.68 18.75
CA ASP A 84 0.26 30.05 18.76
C ASP A 84 1.28 31.01 19.41
N PRO A 85 1.83 32.01 18.68
CA PRO A 85 2.87 32.91 19.18
C PRO A 85 2.39 33.89 20.27
N VAL A 86 1.20 33.66 20.82
CA VAL A 86 0.47 34.52 21.74
C VAL A 86 0.55 34.03 23.20
N GLN A 87 1.14 32.86 23.47
CA GLN A 87 1.39 32.43 24.85
C GLN A 87 2.75 32.96 25.36
N PRO A 88 2.80 33.62 26.54
CA PRO A 88 4.08 33.92 27.19
C PRO A 88 4.84 32.60 27.41
N ALA A 89 6.16 32.63 27.21
CA ALA A 89 7.07 31.49 27.13
C ALA A 89 7.26 30.71 28.46
N SER A 90 6.20 30.44 29.21
CA SER A 90 6.25 29.74 30.51
C SER A 90 5.60 28.36 30.52
N ILE A 91 5.24 27.80 29.37
CA ILE A 91 4.88 26.38 29.27
C ILE A 91 5.74 25.77 28.15
N GLN A 92 6.66 24.87 28.53
CA GLN A 92 7.39 24.01 27.60
C GLN A 92 6.37 23.19 26.79
N ASN A 93 5.98 23.72 25.63
CA ASN A 93 5.28 22.92 24.63
C ASN A 93 6.29 21.90 24.13
N THR A 94 6.11 20.66 24.60
CA THR A 94 6.70 19.48 23.98
C THR A 94 6.45 19.61 22.48
N GLU A 95 7.51 19.59 21.67
CA GLU A 95 7.42 19.52 20.21
C GLU A 95 6.61 18.27 19.85
N GLN A 96 5.28 18.39 19.86
CA GLN A 96 4.40 17.38 19.33
C GLN A 96 4.65 17.40 17.83
N LEU A 97 5.37 16.39 17.36
CA LEU A 97 5.40 16.04 15.95
C LEU A 97 3.95 16.12 15.43
N PRO A 98 3.72 16.70 14.24
CA PRO A 98 2.38 16.81 13.69
C PRO A 98 1.67 15.45 13.78
N SER A 99 0.44 15.45 14.29
CA SER A 99 -0.40 14.25 14.27
C SER A 99 -0.42 13.70 12.84
N SER A 100 -0.20 12.40 12.67
CA SER A 100 -0.26 11.73 11.36
C SER A 100 -1.47 12.19 10.53
N ASP A 101 -2.58 12.36 11.23
CA ASP A 101 -3.89 12.76 10.74
C ASP A 101 -3.88 14.09 9.97
N PHE A 102 -2.99 15.02 10.31
CA PHE A 102 -2.90 16.31 9.61
C PHE A 102 -2.35 16.13 8.20
N ILE A 103 -1.22 15.41 8.06
CA ILE A 103 -0.62 15.14 6.75
C ILE A 103 -1.54 14.25 5.92
N ASP A 104 -2.17 13.25 6.54
CA ASP A 104 -3.09 12.35 5.85
C ASP A 104 -4.34 13.09 5.33
N THR A 105 -4.83 14.09 6.07
CA THR A 105 -5.88 15.00 5.59
C THR A 105 -5.40 15.82 4.38
N GLN A 106 -4.16 16.34 4.41
CA GLN A 106 -3.61 17.08 3.27
C GLN A 106 -3.41 16.21 2.03
N LEU A 107 -3.08 14.92 2.17
CA LEU A 107 -3.01 13.99 1.03
C LEU A 107 -4.35 13.92 0.28
N VAL A 108 -5.48 13.87 1.01
CA VAL A 108 -6.83 13.86 0.42
C VAL A 108 -7.15 15.18 -0.29
N VAL A 109 -6.72 16.31 0.28
CA VAL A 109 -6.91 17.64 -0.33
C VAL A 109 -6.13 17.77 -1.63
N VAL A 110 -4.86 17.34 -1.66
CA VAL A 110 -4.02 17.34 -2.87
C VAL A 110 -4.58 16.40 -3.93
N GLY A 111 -5.15 15.26 -3.53
CA GLY A 111 -5.84 14.32 -4.44
C GLY A 111 -7.26 14.74 -4.86
N SER A 112 -7.73 15.92 -4.44
CA SER A 112 -9.13 16.30 -4.62
C SER A 112 -9.51 16.58 -6.09
N PRO A 113 -10.77 16.34 -6.49
CA PRO A 113 -11.24 16.62 -7.86
C PRO A 113 -11.11 18.09 -8.25
N ARG A 114 -11.22 19.00 -7.28
CA ARG A 114 -11.13 20.45 -7.51
C ARG A 114 -9.72 20.86 -7.94
N LEU A 115 -8.70 20.30 -7.29
CA LEU A 115 -7.31 20.58 -7.66
C LEU A 115 -6.95 19.97 -9.01
N ALA A 116 -7.43 18.74 -9.28
CA ALA A 116 -7.26 18.11 -10.58
C ALA A 116 -7.90 18.93 -11.71
N ALA A 117 -9.10 19.49 -11.51
CA ALA A 117 -9.75 20.36 -12.49
C ALA A 117 -8.96 21.65 -12.74
N ALA A 118 -8.45 22.30 -11.69
CA ALA A 118 -7.61 23.49 -11.81
C ALA A 118 -6.33 23.21 -12.62
N VAL A 119 -5.69 22.06 -12.42
CA VAL A 119 -4.51 21.65 -13.19
C VAL A 119 -4.85 21.32 -14.65
N VAL A 120 -6.02 20.71 -14.91
CA VAL A 120 -6.49 20.46 -16.28
C VAL A 120 -6.66 21.77 -17.04
N GLU A 121 -7.22 22.78 -16.38
CA GLU A 121 -7.46 24.10 -16.96
C GLU A 121 -6.14 24.87 -17.19
N ASP A 122 -5.24 24.89 -16.20
CA ASP A 122 -3.93 25.55 -16.28
C ASP A 122 -3.03 24.98 -17.40
N LEU A 123 -3.02 23.65 -17.54
CA LEU A 123 -2.19 22.97 -18.54
C LEU A 123 -2.89 22.72 -19.88
N GLY A 124 -4.17 23.08 -20.03
CA GLY A 124 -4.94 22.83 -21.25
C GLY A 124 -5.09 21.34 -21.59
N LEU A 125 -5.16 20.46 -20.59
CA LEU A 125 -5.15 19.00 -20.79
C LEU A 125 -6.46 18.46 -21.39
N ALA A 126 -7.49 19.31 -21.50
CA ALA A 126 -8.76 18.94 -22.13
C ALA A 126 -8.61 18.63 -23.63
N ASP A 127 -7.61 19.21 -24.29
CA ASP A 127 -7.33 19.01 -25.72
C ASP A 127 -6.25 17.94 -25.97
N ASP A 128 -5.66 17.36 -24.92
CA ASP A 128 -4.59 16.39 -25.05
C ASP A 128 -5.13 14.97 -25.34
N PRO A 129 -4.70 14.29 -26.42
CA PRO A 129 -5.20 12.96 -26.76
C PRO A 129 -4.95 11.87 -25.70
N GLU A 130 -4.05 12.08 -24.74
CA GLU A 130 -3.85 11.16 -23.61
C GLU A 130 -4.94 11.27 -22.54
N PHE A 131 -5.46 12.47 -22.30
CA PHE A 131 -6.39 12.77 -21.19
C PHE A 131 -7.79 13.21 -21.65
N ALA A 132 -7.95 13.56 -22.93
CA ALA A 132 -9.22 13.86 -23.59
C ALA A 132 -10.09 12.61 -23.68
N SER A 133 -10.72 12.26 -22.57
CA SER A 133 -11.66 11.14 -22.48
C SER A 133 -13.07 11.63 -22.81
N GLY A 134 -13.62 11.09 -23.91
CA GLY A 134 -14.92 11.36 -24.52
C GLY A 134 -15.95 12.13 -23.68
N GLY A 135 -16.04 13.43 -23.93
CA GLY A 135 -17.17 14.29 -23.54
C GLY A 135 -18.17 14.54 -24.67
N ASP A 136 -18.01 13.89 -25.83
CA ASP A 136 -18.76 14.18 -27.06
C ASP A 136 -20.16 13.54 -27.13
N ASN A 137 -20.55 12.75 -26.13
CA ASN A 137 -21.79 11.96 -26.16
C ASN A 137 -23.03 12.68 -25.61
N ALA A 138 -22.98 13.99 -25.34
CA ALA A 138 -24.15 14.76 -24.88
C ALA A 138 -24.81 15.48 -26.07
N ILE A 139 -25.73 14.79 -26.72
CA ILE A 139 -26.38 15.18 -27.99
C ILE A 139 -27.26 16.46 -27.85
N ASP A 140 -27.61 16.88 -26.62
CA ASP A 140 -28.46 18.06 -26.32
C ASP A 140 -27.87 19.07 -25.30
N ALA A 141 -26.56 19.05 -25.05
CA ALA A 141 -25.94 19.94 -24.06
C ALA A 141 -25.48 21.28 -24.64
N THR A 142 -25.65 22.37 -23.88
CA THR A 142 -25.09 23.68 -24.26
C THR A 142 -23.56 23.64 -24.33
N PRO A 143 -22.89 24.51 -25.12
CA PRO A 143 -21.42 24.54 -25.22
C PRO A 143 -20.72 24.64 -23.86
N ALA A 144 -21.32 25.38 -22.91
CA ALA A 144 -20.81 25.51 -21.55
C ALA A 144 -20.94 24.21 -20.73
N GLN A 145 -22.05 23.47 -20.89
CA GLN A 145 -22.24 22.17 -20.24
C GLN A 145 -21.33 21.08 -20.80
N GLN A 146 -21.07 21.10 -22.12
CA GLN A 146 -20.12 20.19 -22.76
C GLN A 146 -18.68 20.47 -22.32
N ALA A 147 -18.29 21.75 -22.23
CA ALA A 147 -16.97 22.13 -21.69
C ALA A 147 -16.80 21.66 -20.24
N GLN A 148 -17.81 21.86 -19.38
CA GLN A 148 -17.77 21.38 -17.99
C GLN A 148 -17.69 19.85 -17.90
N ALA A 149 -18.46 19.13 -18.72
CA ALA A 149 -18.44 17.67 -18.75
C ALA A 149 -17.08 17.12 -19.20
N ARG A 150 -16.46 17.73 -20.22
CA ARG A 150 -15.10 17.41 -20.66
C ARG A 150 -14.09 17.67 -19.55
N LEU A 151 -14.16 18.83 -18.88
CA LEU A 151 -13.26 19.15 -17.76
C LEU A 151 -13.35 18.11 -16.62
N VAL A 152 -14.56 17.69 -16.25
CA VAL A 152 -14.75 16.67 -15.20
C VAL A 152 -14.25 15.30 -15.62
N ALA A 153 -14.47 14.88 -16.87
CA ALA A 153 -13.97 13.63 -17.41
C ALA A 153 -12.43 13.60 -17.46
N THR A 154 -11.82 14.65 -18.01
CA THR A 154 -10.36 14.84 -18.05
C THR A 154 -9.75 14.92 -16.65
N ALA A 155 -10.38 15.63 -15.71
CA ALA A 155 -9.90 15.69 -14.32
C ALA A 155 -9.95 14.30 -13.64
N THR A 156 -10.94 13.47 -13.97
CA THR A 156 -11.05 12.10 -13.46
C THR A 156 -9.95 11.21 -14.05
N ALA A 157 -9.69 11.32 -15.35
CA ALA A 157 -8.59 10.62 -16.02
C ALA A 157 -7.23 11.05 -15.43
N LEU A 158 -7.02 12.35 -15.26
CA LEU A 158 -5.80 12.91 -14.64
C LEU A 158 -5.61 12.41 -13.21
N ARG A 159 -6.67 12.34 -12.40
CA ARG A 159 -6.60 11.81 -11.03
C ARG A 159 -6.17 10.34 -10.99
N SER A 160 -6.53 9.55 -11.98
CA SER A 160 -6.05 8.16 -12.09
C SER A 160 -4.57 8.06 -12.47
N ALA A 161 -4.04 9.09 -13.15
CA ALA A 161 -2.65 9.18 -13.58
C ALA A 161 -1.73 9.79 -12.51
N VAL A 162 -2.29 10.42 -11.47
CA VAL A 162 -1.54 11.04 -10.36
C VAL A 162 -1.70 10.24 -9.08
N THR A 163 -0.59 9.89 -8.45
CA THR A 163 -0.54 9.23 -7.14
C THR A 163 0.09 10.18 -6.13
N VAL A 164 -0.66 10.49 -5.08
CA VAL A 164 -0.18 11.35 -3.98
C VAL A 164 0.10 10.47 -2.76
N ARG A 165 1.30 10.55 -2.21
CA ARG A 165 1.73 9.73 -1.07
C ARG A 165 2.63 10.52 -0.13
N ARG A 166 2.70 10.10 1.12
CA ARG A 166 3.62 10.65 2.11
C ARG A 166 4.98 9.95 2.04
N ALA A 167 6.07 10.70 2.09
CA ALA A 167 7.43 10.15 2.14
C ALA A 167 7.74 9.61 3.56
N GLY A 168 7.35 8.37 3.86
CA GLY A 168 7.58 7.73 5.16
C GLY A 168 6.88 8.45 6.32
N ARG A 169 7.62 8.75 7.41
CA ARG A 169 7.11 9.51 8.58
C ARG A 169 7.46 11.00 8.54
N THR A 170 7.84 11.53 7.38
CA THR A 170 8.24 12.94 7.22
C THR A 170 7.04 13.86 6.97
N SER A 171 7.24 15.17 6.90
CA SER A 171 6.22 16.15 6.49
C SER A 171 6.26 16.45 4.99
N ILE A 172 6.79 15.53 4.19
CA ILE A 172 6.92 15.67 2.74
C ILE A 172 5.80 14.87 2.05
N ILE A 173 5.08 15.53 1.15
CA ILE A 173 4.13 14.94 0.22
C ILE A 173 4.81 14.75 -1.14
N GLU A 174 4.82 13.53 -1.63
CA GLU A 174 5.26 13.16 -2.98
C GLU A 174 4.03 13.09 -3.90
N ILE A 175 4.07 13.89 -4.97
CA ILE A 175 3.07 13.90 -6.03
C ILE A 175 3.71 13.28 -7.27
N GLU A 176 3.37 12.03 -7.55
CA GLU A 176 3.86 11.29 -8.71
C GLU A 176 2.83 11.35 -9.84
N ALA A 177 3.18 11.93 -10.98
CA ALA A 177 2.34 11.95 -12.18
C ALA A 177 2.87 10.99 -13.24
N ARG A 178 1.99 10.23 -13.88
CA ARG A 178 2.30 9.29 -14.97
C ARG A 178 1.75 9.80 -16.30
N SER A 179 2.56 9.77 -17.34
CA SER A 179 2.15 10.11 -18.72
C SER A 179 2.98 9.34 -19.74
N ARG A 180 2.48 9.22 -20.98
CA ARG A 180 3.20 8.71 -22.15
C ARG A 180 4.39 9.60 -22.53
N SER A 181 4.38 10.87 -22.12
CA SER A 181 5.45 11.84 -22.38
C SER A 181 6.18 12.21 -21.09
N ALA A 182 7.52 12.11 -21.12
CA ALA A 182 8.38 12.47 -20.00
C ALA A 182 8.24 13.96 -19.59
N THR A 183 8.10 14.86 -20.58
CA THR A 183 7.95 16.30 -20.33
C THR A 183 6.60 16.62 -19.71
N GLN A 184 5.55 15.91 -20.12
CA GLN A 184 4.20 16.10 -19.60
C GLN A 184 4.04 15.55 -18.19
N ALA A 185 4.62 14.39 -17.87
CA ALA A 185 4.65 13.86 -16.51
C ALA A 185 5.25 14.88 -15.52
N ALA A 186 6.39 15.48 -15.86
CA ALA A 186 7.03 16.50 -15.03
C ALA A 186 6.17 17.78 -14.91
N ARG A 187 5.56 18.24 -16.01
CA ARG A 187 4.66 19.40 -15.98
C ARG A 187 3.45 19.17 -15.09
N ILE A 188 2.78 18.02 -15.19
CA ILE A 188 1.62 17.67 -14.38
C ILE A 188 1.99 17.65 -12.89
N ALA A 189 3.06 16.95 -12.51
CA ALA A 189 3.48 16.87 -11.11
C ALA A 189 3.82 18.26 -10.52
N ASN A 190 4.54 19.10 -11.28
CA ASN A 190 4.85 20.47 -10.87
C ASN A 190 3.61 21.36 -10.79
N ALA A 191 2.68 21.24 -11.74
CA ALA A 191 1.43 22.01 -11.73
C ALA A 191 0.55 21.64 -10.54
N PHE A 192 0.45 20.36 -10.17
CA PHE A 192 -0.24 19.94 -8.94
C PHE A 192 0.40 20.52 -7.68
N ALA A 193 1.73 20.50 -7.59
CA ALA A 193 2.45 21.09 -6.46
C ALA A 193 2.18 22.61 -6.38
N GLN A 194 2.24 23.31 -7.51
CA GLN A 194 2.00 24.75 -7.59
C GLN A 194 0.54 25.11 -7.26
N ALA A 195 -0.43 24.42 -7.86
CA ALA A 195 -1.85 24.64 -7.62
C ALA A 195 -2.22 24.40 -6.14
N TYR A 196 -1.59 23.41 -5.48
CA TYR A 196 -1.79 23.19 -4.06
C TYR A 196 -1.25 24.36 -3.22
N LEU A 197 -0.06 24.86 -3.54
CA LEU A 197 0.49 26.05 -2.86
C LEU A 197 -0.36 27.30 -3.11
N ASP A 198 -0.90 27.47 -4.31
CA ASP A 198 -1.81 28.56 -4.64
C ASP A 198 -3.12 28.44 -3.85
N GLN A 199 -3.69 27.24 -3.73
CA GLN A 199 -4.89 26.99 -2.91
C GLN A 199 -4.63 27.27 -1.42
N LEU A 200 -3.47 26.88 -0.89
CA LEU A 200 -3.08 27.19 0.49
C LEU A 200 -2.94 28.69 0.72
N ARG A 201 -2.34 29.42 -0.24
CA ARG A 201 -2.24 30.88 -0.19
C ARG A 201 -3.62 31.54 -0.19
N GLN A 202 -4.50 31.15 -1.13
CA GLN A 202 -5.87 31.68 -1.19
C GLN A 202 -6.68 31.39 0.09
N ALA A 203 -6.62 30.17 0.62
CA ALA A 203 -7.33 29.82 1.84
C ALA A 203 -6.82 30.61 3.06
N LYS A 204 -5.50 30.89 3.13
CA LYS A 204 -4.91 31.76 4.14
C LYS A 204 -5.41 33.20 3.97
N ASP A 205 -5.32 33.75 2.76
CA ASP A 205 -5.75 35.11 2.45
C ASP A 205 -7.23 35.34 2.80
N GLU A 206 -8.11 34.37 2.51
CA GLU A 206 -9.53 34.42 2.89
C GLU A 206 -9.73 34.41 4.42
N THR A 207 -8.94 33.60 5.13
CA THR A 207 -9.02 33.50 6.60
C THR A 207 -8.54 34.79 7.25
N ASP A 208 -7.40 35.32 6.77
CA ASP A 208 -6.81 36.57 7.23
C ASP A 208 -7.75 37.75 6.92
N ALA A 209 -8.39 37.78 5.74
CA ALA A 209 -9.38 38.79 5.39
C ALA A 209 -10.60 38.78 6.33
N ARG A 210 -11.12 37.60 6.69
CA ARG A 210 -12.23 37.49 7.66
C ARG A 210 -11.81 37.94 9.06
N ALA A 211 -10.62 37.57 9.51
CA ALA A 211 -10.08 38.02 10.79
C ALA A 211 -9.92 39.54 10.83
N ARG A 212 -9.43 40.16 9.74
CA ARG A 212 -9.34 41.62 9.61
C ARG A 212 -10.69 42.30 9.73
N LEU A 213 -11.72 41.82 9.01
CA LEU A 213 -13.08 42.36 9.13
C LEU A 213 -13.61 42.28 10.58
N GLN A 214 -13.29 41.22 11.32
CA GLN A 214 -13.68 41.07 12.72
C GLN A 214 -12.90 42.03 13.64
N VAL A 215 -11.61 42.24 13.42
CA VAL A 215 -10.79 43.20 14.17
C VAL A 215 -11.25 44.63 13.91
N ASP A 216 -11.50 45.00 12.64
CA ASP A 216 -11.95 46.33 12.25
C ASP A 216 -13.32 46.67 12.83
N SER A 217 -14.29 45.74 12.72
CA SER A 217 -15.62 45.93 13.31
C SER A 217 -15.56 46.11 14.84
N ARG A 218 -14.71 45.33 15.52
CA ARG A 218 -14.51 45.48 16.98
C ARG A 218 -13.82 46.79 17.34
N LEU A 219 -12.86 47.26 16.53
CA LEU A 219 -12.22 48.58 16.71
C LEU A 219 -13.23 49.72 16.60
N VAL A 220 -14.15 49.66 15.64
CA VAL A 220 -15.22 50.66 15.47
C VAL A 220 -16.15 50.66 16.68
N GLU A 221 -16.51 49.50 17.20
CA GLU A 221 -17.36 49.37 18.40
C GLU A 221 -16.67 49.96 19.65
N LEU A 222 -15.42 49.56 19.92
CA LEU A 222 -14.63 50.07 21.05
C LEU A 222 -14.38 51.58 20.94
N ARG A 223 -14.17 52.09 19.72
CA ARG A 223 -14.04 53.53 19.47
C ARG A 223 -15.33 54.26 19.83
N ARG A 224 -16.49 53.76 19.39
CA ARG A 224 -17.79 54.36 19.73
C ARG A 224 -18.04 54.34 21.23
N GLU A 225 -17.67 53.25 21.92
CA GLU A 225 -17.79 53.14 23.37
C GLU A 225 -16.90 54.16 24.10
N ALA A 226 -15.65 54.33 23.65
CA ALA A 226 -14.75 55.35 24.19
C ALA A 226 -15.26 56.78 23.93
N GLU A 227 -15.70 57.09 22.70
CA GLU A 227 -16.28 58.40 22.35
C GLU A 227 -17.56 58.69 23.15
N ALA A 228 -18.41 57.68 23.38
CA ALA A 228 -19.61 57.82 24.19
C ALA A 228 -19.28 58.06 25.67
N ALA A 229 -18.29 57.35 26.22
CA ALA A 229 -17.83 57.54 27.59
C ALA A 229 -17.20 58.94 27.79
N ASP A 230 -16.39 59.41 26.84
CA ASP A 230 -15.83 60.77 26.84
C ASP A 230 -16.93 61.82 26.69
N SER A 231 -17.91 61.63 25.81
CA SER A 231 -19.04 62.54 25.65
C SER A 231 -19.87 62.63 26.93
N ALA A 232 -20.17 61.49 27.57
CA ALA A 232 -20.87 61.46 28.86
C ALA A 232 -20.10 62.21 29.95
N LEU A 233 -18.77 62.06 30.00
CA LEU A 233 -17.92 62.81 30.92
C LEU A 233 -17.99 64.33 30.66
N GLN A 234 -17.93 64.76 29.40
CA GLN A 234 -18.00 66.18 29.03
C GLN A 234 -19.38 66.78 29.31
N GLN A 235 -20.45 66.08 28.95
CA GLN A 235 -21.83 66.51 29.26
C GLN A 235 -22.03 66.64 30.77
N TYR A 236 -21.49 65.70 31.55
CA TYR A 236 -21.56 65.75 33.00
C TYR A 236 -20.75 66.94 33.58
N LYS A 237 -19.58 67.25 33.01
CA LYS A 237 -18.81 68.47 33.37
C LYS A 237 -19.61 69.74 33.10
N ILE A 238 -20.27 69.83 31.94
CA ILE A 238 -21.06 71.00 31.53
C ILE A 238 -22.30 71.13 32.42
N ALA A 239 -23.08 70.05 32.60
CA ALA A 239 -24.32 70.04 33.35
C ALA A 239 -24.15 70.40 34.83
N ASN A 240 -23.03 70.01 35.44
CA ASN A 240 -22.74 70.27 36.86
C ASN A 240 -21.79 71.45 37.08
N GLY A 241 -21.46 72.24 36.04
CA GLY A 241 -20.62 73.43 36.17
C GLY A 241 -19.17 73.18 36.61
N LEU A 242 -18.67 71.94 36.47
CA LEU A 242 -17.33 71.52 36.90
C LEU A 242 -16.20 71.98 35.95
N MET A 243 -16.48 72.96 35.07
CA MET A 243 -15.54 73.47 34.08
C MET A 243 -14.38 74.28 34.71
N SER A 244 -14.50 74.71 35.98
CA SER A 244 -13.43 75.41 36.69
C SER A 244 -13.10 74.70 38.01
N ALA A 245 -11.82 74.33 38.18
CA ALA A 245 -11.29 73.84 39.45
C ALA A 245 -11.32 74.93 40.55
N GLN A 246 -11.50 76.20 40.17
CA GLN A 246 -11.63 77.34 41.07
C GLN A 246 -12.98 77.41 41.82
N GLY A 247 -14.07 76.80 41.32
CA GLY A 247 -15.40 76.97 41.93
C GLY A 247 -15.52 76.39 43.35
N ALA A 248 -14.93 75.22 43.58
CA ALA A 248 -14.93 74.57 44.89
C ALA A 248 -14.00 75.30 45.88
N THR A 249 -12.82 75.73 45.43
CA THR A 249 -11.86 76.45 46.28
C THR A 249 -12.34 77.86 46.66
N MET A 250 -13.07 78.55 45.77
CA MET A 250 -13.72 79.83 46.07
C MET A 250 -14.82 79.66 47.14
N ALA A 251 -15.67 78.62 47.02
CA ALA A 251 -16.71 78.35 48.00
C ALA A 251 -16.15 77.93 49.38
N GLU A 252 -15.02 77.22 49.41
CA GLU A 252 -14.29 76.90 50.65
C GLU A 252 -13.69 78.16 51.31
N GLN A 253 -13.07 79.04 50.51
CA GLN A 253 -12.56 80.33 51.00
C GLN A 253 -13.69 81.22 51.53
N GLU A 254 -14.81 81.32 50.81
CA GLU A 254 -16.00 82.08 51.22
C GLU A 254 -16.63 81.51 52.50
N SER A 255 -16.69 80.18 52.66
CA SER A 255 -17.15 79.58 53.92
C SER A 255 -16.22 79.90 55.09
N SER A 256 -14.90 80.01 54.86
CA SER A 256 -13.93 80.39 55.90
C SER A 256 -14.11 81.86 56.32
N THR A 257 -14.27 82.77 55.36
CA THR A 257 -14.52 84.19 55.65
C THR A 257 -15.86 84.41 56.34
N LEU A 258 -16.93 83.72 55.93
CA LEU A 258 -18.23 83.74 56.60
C LEU A 258 -18.14 83.22 58.04
N ASN A 259 -17.34 82.19 58.32
CA ASN A 259 -17.12 81.70 59.68
C ASN A 259 -16.44 82.76 60.56
N GLN A 260 -15.44 83.47 60.04
CA GLN A 260 -14.76 84.56 60.75
C GLN A 260 -15.70 85.74 61.02
N GLN A 261 -16.49 86.14 60.01
CA GLN A 261 -17.50 87.21 60.13
C GLN A 261 -18.62 86.83 61.10
N LEU A 262 -19.06 85.57 61.11
CA LEU A 262 -20.07 85.08 62.04
C LEU A 262 -19.53 85.08 63.48
N ALA A 263 -18.28 84.69 63.68
CA ALA A 263 -17.64 84.73 64.99
C ALA A 263 -17.54 86.17 65.52
N SER A 264 -17.14 87.13 64.68
CA SER A 264 -17.08 88.54 65.07
C SER A 264 -18.48 89.14 65.32
N ALA A 265 -19.48 88.82 64.49
CA ALA A 265 -20.86 89.26 64.67
C ALA A 265 -21.49 88.68 65.95
N ARG A 266 -21.21 87.41 66.30
CA ARG A 266 -21.63 86.81 67.57
C ARG A 266 -20.98 87.49 68.77
N ALA A 267 -19.69 87.82 68.68
CA ALA A 267 -19.00 88.56 69.74
C ALA A 267 -19.63 89.96 69.93
N LEU A 268 -19.95 90.67 68.84
CA LEU A 268 -20.63 91.96 68.90
C LEU A 268 -22.03 91.84 69.50
N LEU A 269 -22.82 90.84 69.10
CA LEU A 269 -24.14 90.59 69.68
C LEU A 269 -24.04 90.34 71.20
N ALA A 270 -23.12 89.46 71.62
CA ALA A 270 -22.88 89.17 73.03
C ALA A 270 -22.46 90.42 73.83
N GLU A 271 -21.63 91.29 73.24
CA GLU A 271 -21.24 92.57 73.84
C GLU A 271 -22.47 93.49 74.03
N ARG A 272 -23.32 93.64 73.01
CA ARG A 272 -24.52 94.49 73.08
C ARG A 272 -25.58 93.94 74.02
N GLU A 273 -25.79 92.63 74.04
CA GLU A 273 -26.67 91.96 75.01
C GLU A 273 -26.13 92.10 76.44
N GLY A 274 -24.81 91.99 76.61
CA GLY A 274 -24.11 92.28 77.86
C GLY A 274 -24.35 93.72 78.35
N ARG A 275 -24.22 94.71 77.46
CA ARG A 275 -24.50 96.12 77.80
C ARG A 275 -25.97 96.35 78.16
N LEU A 276 -26.90 95.80 77.40
CA LEU A 276 -28.34 95.93 77.69
C LEU A 276 -28.73 95.26 79.02
N SER A 277 -28.21 94.06 79.29
CA SER A 277 -28.47 93.34 80.54
C SER A 277 -27.84 94.05 81.74
N ALA A 278 -26.62 94.56 81.62
CA ALA A 278 -25.99 95.39 82.66
C ALA A 278 -26.80 96.66 82.94
N ALA A 279 -27.27 97.35 81.89
CA ALA A 279 -28.14 98.53 82.02
C ALA A 279 -29.45 98.21 82.78
N ARG A 280 -30.10 97.09 82.44
CA ARG A 280 -31.32 96.63 83.13
C ARG A 280 -31.07 96.23 84.58
N ALA A 281 -30.02 95.45 84.84
CA ALA A 281 -29.69 94.97 86.19
C ALA A 281 -29.25 96.11 87.13
N GLN A 282 -28.69 97.19 86.59
CA GLN A 282 -28.36 98.38 87.39
C GLN A 282 -29.63 99.19 87.72
N PHE A 283 -30.62 99.21 86.83
CA PHE A 283 -31.91 99.84 87.06
C PHE A 283 -32.73 99.09 88.13
N GLU A 284 -32.82 97.76 88.04
CA GLU A 284 -33.64 96.95 88.96
C GLU A 284 -33.12 96.94 90.40
N ARG A 285 -31.81 97.17 90.61
CA ARG A 285 -31.20 97.13 91.96
C ARG A 285 -31.46 98.35 92.83
N GLY A 286 -32.14 99.40 92.35
CA GLY A 286 -32.58 100.53 93.18
C GLY A 286 -31.47 101.31 93.93
N GLY A 287 -30.20 101.10 93.55
CA GLY A 287 -29.04 101.72 94.20
C GLY A 287 -28.89 103.19 93.82
N GLY A 288 -28.61 104.04 94.81
CA GLY A 288 -28.44 105.49 94.65
C GLY A 288 -27.63 105.84 93.39
N GLY A 289 -28.30 106.47 92.41
CA GLY A 289 -27.96 106.48 90.99
C GLY A 289 -26.66 107.17 90.55
N GLY A 290 -25.68 107.34 91.43
CA GLY A 290 -24.32 107.77 91.06
C GLY A 290 -23.63 106.74 90.15
N ASP A 291 -23.81 105.45 90.41
CA ASP A 291 -23.17 104.37 89.64
C ASP A 291 -23.86 104.06 88.30
N VAL A 292 -25.08 104.56 88.08
CA VAL A 292 -25.83 104.39 86.83
C VAL A 292 -25.34 105.35 85.75
N ALA A 293 -24.99 106.60 86.15
CA ALA A 293 -24.49 107.61 85.23
C ALA A 293 -23.11 107.24 84.66
N SER A 294 -22.25 106.62 85.48
CA SER A 294 -20.93 106.13 85.05
C SER A 294 -21.01 104.85 84.21
N ALA A 295 -21.94 103.93 84.53
CA ALA A 295 -22.11 102.70 83.76
C ALA A 295 -22.71 102.93 82.35
N LEU A 296 -23.55 103.95 82.19
CA LEU A 296 -24.22 104.25 80.92
C LEU A 296 -23.56 105.40 80.12
N ASN A 297 -22.50 106.01 80.64
CA ASN A 297 -21.76 107.12 80.01
C ASN A 297 -22.65 108.24 79.44
N SER A 298 -23.82 108.47 80.06
CA SER A 298 -24.76 109.48 79.61
C SER A 298 -24.61 110.74 80.47
N GLY A 299 -23.96 111.76 79.91
CA GLY A 299 -23.77 113.05 80.56
C GLY A 299 -25.10 113.75 80.92
N THR A 300 -26.18 113.45 80.19
CA THR A 300 -27.52 114.00 80.47
C THR A 300 -28.10 113.41 81.75
N ILE A 301 -27.99 112.10 81.99
CA ILE A 301 -28.44 111.50 83.26
C ILE A 301 -27.62 112.03 84.42
N GLY A 302 -26.30 112.17 84.25
CA GLY A 302 -25.44 112.78 85.26
C GLY A 302 -25.88 114.21 85.61
N ALA A 303 -26.16 115.04 84.60
CA ALA A 303 -26.63 116.40 84.78
C ALA A 303 -28.02 116.48 85.44
N LEU A 304 -28.98 115.65 85.00
CA LEU A 304 -30.33 115.60 85.57
C LEU A 304 -30.31 115.12 87.03
N ARG A 305 -29.47 114.15 87.38
CA ARG A 305 -29.30 113.71 88.78
C ARG A 305 -28.64 114.77 89.66
N ALA A 306 -27.67 115.52 89.12
CA ALA A 306 -27.10 116.66 89.83
C ALA A 306 -28.18 117.73 90.11
N GLN A 307 -29.06 117.97 89.14
CA GLN A 307 -30.21 118.87 89.29
C GLN A 307 -31.24 118.33 90.30
N GLU A 308 -31.52 117.02 90.31
CA GLU A 308 -32.38 116.38 91.31
C GLU A 308 -31.82 116.55 92.72
N ALA A 309 -30.52 116.29 92.89
CA ALA A 309 -29.83 116.45 94.17
C ALA A 309 -29.84 117.92 94.65
N ASP A 310 -29.71 118.88 93.74
CA ASP A 310 -29.77 120.31 94.07
C ASP A 310 -31.19 120.77 94.43
N SER A 311 -32.21 120.34 93.68
CA SER A 311 -33.62 120.58 94.01
C SER A 311 -34.03 119.93 95.33
N SER A 312 -33.58 118.70 95.60
CA SER A 312 -33.82 118.00 96.86
C SER A 312 -33.15 118.72 98.05
N ARG A 313 -31.92 119.19 97.88
CA ARG A 313 -31.20 119.98 98.90
C ARG A 313 -31.90 121.31 99.17
N THR A 314 -32.31 122.01 98.11
CA THR A 314 -33.04 123.28 98.19
C THR A 314 -34.39 123.09 98.90
N LEU A 315 -35.11 122.02 98.55
CA LEU A 315 -36.36 121.65 99.19
C LEU A 315 -36.19 121.38 100.69
N ALA A 316 -35.13 120.66 101.08
CA ALA A 316 -34.82 120.41 102.49
C ALA A 316 -34.53 121.71 103.26
N GLN A 317 -33.79 122.65 102.66
CA GLN A 317 -33.51 123.97 103.26
C GLN A 317 -34.78 124.83 103.38
N LEU A 318 -35.63 124.85 102.35
CA LEU A 318 -36.89 125.59 102.36
C LEU A 318 -37.86 125.07 103.42
N ARG A 319 -37.99 123.74 103.55
CA ARG A 319 -38.78 123.08 104.59
C ARG A 319 -38.29 123.43 106.00
N ALA A 320 -36.97 123.43 106.21
CA ALA A 320 -36.37 123.78 107.50
C ALA A 320 -36.59 125.25 107.91
N ARG A 321 -36.62 126.19 106.95
CA ARG A 321 -36.71 127.63 107.23
C ARG A 321 -38.14 128.16 107.33
N TYR A 322 -39.04 127.79 106.41
CA TYR A 322 -40.36 128.44 106.28
C TYR A 322 -41.54 127.59 106.75
N GLY A 323 -41.29 126.34 107.19
CA GLY A 323 -42.33 125.39 107.58
C GLY A 323 -43.09 124.79 106.39
N GLU A 324 -43.74 123.63 106.57
CA GLU A 324 -44.17 122.77 105.45
C GLU A 324 -45.21 123.38 104.48
N ARG A 325 -45.95 124.43 104.87
CA ARG A 325 -47.06 124.99 104.07
C ARG A 325 -46.69 126.18 103.18
N HIS A 326 -45.40 126.52 103.05
CA HIS A 326 -44.98 127.69 102.28
C HIS A 326 -45.10 127.44 100.75
N PRO A 327 -45.65 128.38 99.95
CA PRO A 327 -45.85 128.21 98.49
C PRO A 327 -44.58 127.84 97.71
N ALA A 328 -43.42 128.33 98.15
CA ALA A 328 -42.12 128.02 97.54
C ALA A 328 -41.72 126.54 97.64
N ILE A 329 -42.21 125.81 98.66
CA ILE A 329 -41.95 124.36 98.82
C ILE A 329 -42.68 123.59 97.72
N GLY A 330 -43.96 123.90 97.47
CA GLY A 330 -44.74 123.24 96.42
C GLY A 330 -44.17 123.45 95.01
N GLN A 331 -43.61 124.62 94.73
CA GLN A 331 -42.91 124.87 93.46
C GLN A 331 -41.66 124.00 93.30
N GLU A 332 -40.85 123.88 94.35
CA GLU A 332 -39.62 123.08 94.29
C GLU A 332 -39.93 121.56 94.31
N GLU A 333 -41.00 121.12 94.97
CA GLU A 333 -41.51 119.75 94.87
C GLU A 333 -41.92 119.40 93.44
N GLN A 334 -42.66 120.29 92.77
CA GLN A 334 -43.03 120.10 91.36
C GLN A 334 -41.79 120.04 90.46
N ARG A 335 -40.76 120.85 90.76
CA ARG A 335 -39.49 120.82 90.04
C ARG A 335 -38.76 119.48 90.24
N LEU A 336 -38.69 118.99 91.47
CA LEU A 336 -38.09 117.69 91.77
C LEU A 336 -38.81 116.55 91.03
N VAL A 337 -40.15 116.52 91.06
CA VAL A 337 -40.96 115.53 90.32
C VAL A 337 -40.74 115.65 88.81
N ALA A 338 -40.63 116.87 88.28
CA ALA A 338 -40.36 117.10 86.86
C ALA A 338 -38.99 116.56 86.43
N VAL A 339 -37.93 116.82 87.23
CA VAL A 339 -36.58 116.29 86.99
C VAL A 339 -36.57 114.76 87.10
N GLN A 340 -37.25 114.18 88.10
CA GLN A 340 -37.40 112.74 88.23
C GLN A 340 -38.09 112.10 87.01
N ARG A 341 -39.14 112.74 86.48
CA ARG A 341 -39.81 112.29 85.26
C ARG A 341 -38.88 112.37 84.04
N GLN A 342 -38.08 113.43 83.92
CA GLN A 342 -37.09 113.56 82.83
C GLN A 342 -36.01 112.47 82.91
N ILE A 343 -35.55 112.12 84.11
CA ILE A 343 -34.61 111.02 84.31
C ILE A 343 -35.21 109.70 83.82
N GLN A 344 -36.47 109.42 84.15
CA GLN A 344 -37.11 108.17 83.72
C GLN A 344 -37.27 108.10 82.19
N LEU A 345 -37.67 109.20 81.55
CA LEU A 345 -37.77 109.27 80.08
C LEU A 345 -36.42 109.07 79.39
N GLU A 346 -35.34 109.64 79.95
CA GLU A 346 -34.00 109.46 79.41
C GLU A 346 -33.50 108.02 79.59
N ILE A 347 -33.82 107.37 80.72
CA ILE A 347 -33.55 105.94 80.92
C ILE A 347 -34.29 105.08 79.89
N ASP A 348 -35.59 105.31 79.69
CA ASP A 348 -36.39 104.55 78.73
C ASP A 348 -35.86 104.73 77.30
N ARG A 349 -35.42 105.96 76.95
CA ARG A 349 -34.76 106.26 75.67
C ARG A 349 -33.46 105.47 75.50
N ILE A 350 -32.60 105.42 76.52
CA ILE A 350 -31.34 104.66 76.49
C ILE A 350 -31.61 103.16 76.36
N LEU A 351 -32.54 102.61 77.15
CA LEU A 351 -32.92 101.20 77.08
C LEU A 351 -33.51 100.85 75.72
N SER A 352 -34.35 101.70 75.13
CA SER A 352 -34.87 101.51 73.78
C SER A 352 -33.74 101.55 72.73
N SER A 353 -32.76 102.44 72.89
CA SER A 353 -31.59 102.51 72.01
C SER A 353 -30.76 101.22 72.07
N LEU A 354 -30.44 100.75 73.28
CA LEU A 354 -29.70 99.50 73.48
C LEU A 354 -30.45 98.26 72.97
N GLN A 355 -31.78 98.23 73.12
CA GLN A 355 -32.62 97.17 72.54
C GLN A 355 -32.60 97.19 71.00
N ALA A 356 -32.62 98.37 70.39
CA ALA A 356 -32.47 98.52 68.95
C ALA A 356 -31.09 98.03 68.48
N GLU A 357 -30.02 98.36 69.20
CA GLU A 357 -28.66 97.87 68.91
C GLU A 357 -28.57 96.34 68.95
N VAL A 358 -29.13 95.70 69.99
CA VAL A 358 -29.19 94.22 70.09
C VAL A 358 -29.97 93.62 68.93
N ARG A 359 -31.10 94.22 68.54
CA ARG A 359 -31.92 93.73 67.41
C ARG A 359 -31.14 93.79 66.09
N VAL A 360 -30.42 94.88 65.84
CA VAL A 360 -29.57 95.03 64.64
C VAL A 360 -28.44 93.99 64.64
N ALA A 361 -27.75 93.83 65.77
CA ALA A 361 -26.68 92.83 65.89
C ALA A 361 -27.22 91.40 65.69
N ARG A 362 -28.41 91.08 66.21
CA ARG A 362 -29.04 89.77 66.06
C ARG A 362 -29.41 89.48 64.60
N SER A 363 -30.01 90.44 63.91
CA SER A 363 -30.32 90.31 62.48
C SER A 363 -29.06 90.10 61.64
N GLY A 364 -27.94 90.75 61.99
CA GLY A 364 -26.64 90.50 61.36
C GLY A 364 -26.16 89.05 61.52
N VAL A 365 -26.28 88.47 62.71
CA VAL A 365 -25.94 87.06 62.96
C VAL A 365 -26.86 86.11 62.19
N GLU A 366 -28.16 86.36 62.15
CA GLU A 366 -29.14 85.54 61.42
C GLU A 366 -28.88 85.56 59.90
N SER A 367 -28.57 86.72 59.33
CA SER A 367 -28.21 86.86 57.92
C SER A 367 -26.93 86.09 57.57
N LEU A 368 -25.89 86.21 58.41
CA LEU A 368 -24.64 85.48 58.22
C LEU A 368 -24.82 83.95 58.36
N LEU A 369 -25.69 83.50 59.28
CA LEU A 369 -26.05 82.09 59.39
C LEU A 369 -26.78 81.57 58.14
N ALA A 370 -27.70 82.35 57.58
CA ALA A 370 -28.38 82.00 56.34
C ALA A 370 -27.39 81.89 55.16
N SER A 371 -26.46 82.85 55.03
CA SER A 371 -25.38 82.80 54.03
C SER A 371 -24.44 81.61 54.22
N GLN A 372 -24.09 81.27 55.48
CA GLN A 372 -23.28 80.09 55.79
C GLN A 372 -24.00 78.79 55.36
N GLN A 373 -25.31 78.68 55.61
CA GLN A 373 -26.08 77.49 55.23
C GLN A 373 -26.20 77.37 53.71
N ALA A 374 -26.36 78.48 52.99
CA ALA A 374 -26.34 78.50 51.53
C ALA A 374 -24.98 78.04 50.96
N SER A 375 -23.88 78.56 51.50
CA SER A 375 -22.52 78.15 51.12
C SER A 375 -22.28 76.65 51.39
N ARG A 376 -22.70 76.11 52.55
CA ARG A 376 -22.62 74.67 52.84
C ARG A 376 -23.41 73.80 51.86
N ARG A 377 -24.61 74.23 51.43
CA ARG A 377 -25.39 73.50 50.42
C ARG A 377 -24.68 73.48 49.06
N MET A 378 -24.07 74.60 48.66
CA MET A 378 -23.24 74.64 47.45
C MET A 378 -22.02 73.71 47.55
N LEU A 379 -21.31 73.71 48.68
CA LEU A 379 -20.19 72.79 48.91
C LEU A 379 -20.61 71.32 48.83
N ALA A 380 -21.74 70.95 49.45
CA ALA A 380 -22.27 69.58 49.38
C ALA A 380 -22.68 69.18 47.95
N SER A 381 -23.31 70.09 47.21
CA SER A 381 -23.66 69.88 45.79
C SER A 381 -22.41 69.68 44.92
N ASN A 382 -21.39 70.52 45.11
CA ASN A 382 -20.12 70.42 44.39
C ASN A 382 -19.38 69.12 44.72
N ALA A 383 -19.34 68.73 46.00
CA ALA A 383 -18.74 67.47 46.43
C ALA A 383 -19.45 66.23 45.84
N ALA A 384 -20.79 66.23 45.82
CA ALA A 384 -21.57 65.15 45.21
C ALA A 384 -21.33 65.07 43.69
N ALA A 385 -21.31 66.22 43.00
CA ALA A 385 -21.00 66.29 41.58
C ALA A 385 -19.58 65.74 41.29
N GLN A 386 -18.60 66.03 42.14
CA GLN A 386 -17.22 65.55 41.98
C GLN A 386 -17.09 64.02 42.06
N VAL A 387 -17.89 63.34 42.89
CA VAL A 387 -17.88 61.87 42.97
C VAL A 387 -18.36 61.25 41.66
N GLY A 388 -19.48 61.75 41.10
CA GLY A 388 -19.96 61.27 39.80
C GLY A 388 -19.00 61.58 38.65
N TYR A 389 -18.28 62.71 38.73
CA TYR A 389 -17.19 63.03 37.80
C TYR A 389 -16.08 61.96 37.86
N MET A 390 -15.59 61.61 39.05
CA MET A 390 -14.53 60.61 39.22
C MET A 390 -14.93 59.21 38.75
N GLU A 391 -16.22 58.86 38.81
CA GLU A 391 -16.71 57.59 38.28
C GLU A 391 -16.70 57.59 36.74
N LEU A 392 -17.25 58.64 36.11
CA LEU A 392 -17.26 58.78 34.66
C LEU A 392 -15.84 58.93 34.10
N GLU A 393 -14.95 59.62 34.80
CA GLU A 393 -13.54 59.75 34.42
C GLU A 393 -12.84 58.38 34.42
N ARG A 394 -13.07 57.56 35.45
CA ARG A 394 -12.55 56.18 35.48
C ARG A 394 -13.09 55.33 34.33
N LYS A 395 -14.39 55.44 34.01
CA LYS A 395 -15.00 54.74 32.87
C LYS A 395 -14.40 55.19 31.52
N ALA A 396 -14.25 56.49 31.31
CA ALA A 396 -13.63 57.04 30.10
C ALA A 396 -12.15 56.63 29.96
N LEU A 397 -11.37 56.68 31.05
CA LEU A 397 -9.98 56.21 31.05
C LEU A 397 -9.87 54.71 30.75
N ALA A 398 -10.75 53.88 31.32
CA ALA A 398 -10.77 52.44 31.05
C ALA A 398 -11.12 52.14 29.60
N ALA A 399 -12.17 52.78 29.05
CA ALA A 399 -12.57 52.62 27.66
C ALA A 399 -11.44 53.04 26.70
N ARG A 400 -10.78 54.18 26.97
CA ARG A 400 -9.63 54.64 26.17
C ARG A 400 -8.44 53.70 26.26
N ALA A 401 -8.16 53.13 27.44
CA ALA A 401 -7.08 52.17 27.64
C ALA A 401 -7.33 50.87 26.87
N ILE A 402 -8.55 50.34 26.90
CA ILE A 402 -8.96 49.14 26.16
C ILE A 402 -8.86 49.39 24.66
N TYR A 403 -9.41 50.50 24.16
CA TYR A 403 -9.32 50.88 22.75
C TYR A 403 -7.85 51.04 22.30
N GLY A 404 -7.03 51.78 23.05
CA GLY A 404 -5.61 52.00 22.74
C GLY A 404 -4.78 50.71 22.78
N ALA A 405 -5.04 49.82 23.74
CA ALA A 405 -4.38 48.52 23.81
C ALA A 405 -4.73 47.63 22.61
N PHE A 406 -6.02 47.59 22.23
CA PHE A 406 -6.48 46.81 21.08
C PHE A 406 -5.98 47.38 19.74
N LEU A 407 -5.95 48.71 19.60
CA LEU A 407 -5.40 49.40 18.43
C LEU A 407 -3.89 49.15 18.26
N ASN A 408 -3.12 49.27 19.35
CA ASN A 408 -1.68 48.96 19.29
C ASN A 408 -1.44 47.48 18.98
N ARG A 409 -2.31 46.58 19.47
CA ARG A 409 -2.24 45.16 19.13
C ARG A 409 -2.54 44.91 17.66
N SER A 410 -3.56 45.54 17.08
CA SER A 410 -3.91 45.38 15.67
C SER A 410 -2.83 45.92 14.73
N ILE A 411 -2.22 47.06 15.06
CA ILE A 411 -1.07 47.61 14.31
C ILE A 411 0.12 46.65 14.40
N GLY A 412 0.41 46.11 15.59
CA GLY A 412 1.51 45.17 15.81
C GLY A 412 1.34 43.82 15.08
N THR A 413 0.10 43.33 14.93
CA THR A 413 -0.19 42.13 14.13
C THR A 413 -0.14 42.42 12.63
N ALA A 414 -0.74 43.53 12.19
CA ALA A 414 -0.75 43.94 10.78
C ALA A 414 0.67 44.16 10.23
N ALA A 415 1.58 44.73 11.03
CA ALA A 415 2.99 44.92 10.64
C ALA A 415 3.77 43.61 10.45
N ARG A 416 3.30 42.49 11.03
CA ARG A 416 3.96 41.17 10.95
C ARG A 416 3.34 40.24 9.92
N GLU A 417 2.07 40.43 9.56
CA GLU A 417 1.36 39.65 8.54
C GLU A 417 2.06 39.66 7.17
N GLY A 418 2.79 40.73 6.83
CA GLY A 418 3.57 40.80 5.58
C GLY A 418 4.87 39.98 5.55
N ILE A 419 5.30 39.42 6.70
CA ILE A 419 6.61 38.75 6.86
C ILE A 419 6.46 37.22 6.98
N GLU A 420 5.28 36.71 7.36
CA GLU A 420 5.04 35.27 7.41
C GLU A 420 4.89 34.65 6.02
N GLN A 421 5.94 33.98 5.55
CA GLN A 421 5.93 33.23 4.29
C GLN A 421 4.92 32.07 4.30
N PRO A 422 4.49 31.58 3.12
CA PRO A 422 3.64 30.41 2.98
C PRO A 422 4.28 29.19 3.68
N ARG A 423 3.55 28.57 4.61
CA ARG A 423 4.01 27.44 5.46
C ARG A 423 4.08 26.10 4.70
N ALA A 424 4.20 26.15 3.38
CA ALA A 424 4.43 25.03 2.49
C ALA A 424 5.29 25.51 1.32
N SER A 425 6.28 24.71 0.95
CA SER A 425 7.23 25.02 -0.12
C SER A 425 7.53 23.79 -0.95
N ILE A 426 7.92 23.99 -2.21
CA ILE A 426 8.38 22.89 -3.07
C ILE A 426 9.78 22.50 -2.58
N ALA A 427 9.90 21.33 -1.97
CA ALA A 427 11.17 20.78 -1.53
C ALA A 427 12.02 20.35 -2.72
N SER A 428 11.39 19.76 -3.73
CA SER A 428 12.04 19.36 -4.98
C SER A 428 11.02 19.36 -6.12
N PRO A 429 11.29 20.10 -7.22
CA PRO A 429 10.43 20.04 -8.41
C PRO A 429 10.57 18.70 -9.13
N ALA A 430 9.51 18.28 -9.82
CA ALA A 430 9.55 17.12 -10.68
C ALA A 430 10.50 17.34 -11.87
N LEU A 431 11.54 16.50 -11.95
CA LEU A 431 12.48 16.45 -13.06
C LEU A 431 11.92 15.61 -14.21
N ILE A 432 12.37 15.88 -15.43
CA ILE A 432 12.01 15.10 -16.61
C ILE A 432 12.73 13.74 -16.53
N PRO A 433 12.01 12.60 -16.44
CA PRO A 433 12.63 11.29 -16.34
C PRO A 433 13.34 10.91 -17.65
N LEU A 434 14.56 10.37 -17.55
CA LEU A 434 15.37 9.93 -18.69
C LEU A 434 14.94 8.55 -19.22
N GLU A 435 14.42 7.70 -18.34
CA GLU A 435 14.00 6.33 -18.65
C GLU A 435 12.51 6.14 -18.35
N PRO A 436 11.79 5.32 -19.14
CA PRO A 436 10.40 4.98 -18.86
C PRO A 436 10.31 4.07 -17.62
N THR A 437 9.34 4.37 -16.75
CA THR A 437 9.08 3.61 -15.52
C THR A 437 8.42 2.27 -15.82
N SER A 438 7.60 2.21 -16.88
CA SER A 438 6.99 0.96 -17.34
C SER A 438 6.99 0.85 -18.88
N PRO A 439 7.16 -0.37 -19.42
CA PRO A 439 7.44 -1.63 -18.72
C PRO A 439 8.90 -1.74 -18.23
N ASN A 440 9.12 -2.36 -17.08
CA ASN A 440 10.47 -2.55 -16.54
C ASN A 440 11.22 -3.61 -17.37
N VAL A 441 12.01 -3.15 -18.34
CA VAL A 441 12.71 -4.00 -19.33
C VAL A 441 13.59 -5.05 -18.67
N ARG A 442 14.21 -4.74 -17.52
CA ARG A 442 15.06 -5.67 -16.77
C ARG A 442 14.23 -6.79 -16.12
N LEU A 443 13.10 -6.44 -15.53
CA LEU A 443 12.20 -7.41 -14.90
C LEU A 443 11.54 -8.32 -15.94
N VAL A 444 11.00 -7.74 -17.02
CA VAL A 444 10.36 -8.52 -18.09
C VAL A 444 11.37 -9.44 -18.78
N SER A 445 12.59 -8.96 -19.07
CA SER A 445 13.61 -9.79 -19.75
C SER A 445 14.12 -10.93 -18.85
N SER A 446 14.39 -10.67 -17.57
CA SER A 446 14.80 -11.72 -16.61
C SER A 446 13.71 -12.76 -16.40
N LEU A 447 12.46 -12.34 -16.21
CA LEU A 447 11.33 -13.26 -16.04
C LEU A 447 11.08 -14.09 -17.30
N SER A 448 11.18 -13.47 -18.48
CA SER A 448 11.04 -14.18 -19.76
C SER A 448 12.14 -15.21 -19.98
N LEU A 449 13.38 -14.91 -19.56
CA LEU A 449 14.48 -15.87 -19.63
C LEU A 449 14.23 -17.09 -18.72
N VAL A 450 13.78 -16.86 -17.48
CA VAL A 450 13.44 -17.95 -16.55
C VAL A 450 12.31 -18.82 -17.10
N PHE A 451 11.25 -18.21 -17.64
CA PHE A 451 10.16 -18.95 -18.27
C PHE A 451 10.62 -19.70 -19.52
N ALA A 452 11.43 -19.08 -20.38
CA ALA A 452 11.96 -19.71 -21.58
C ALA A 452 12.75 -20.99 -21.27
N LEU A 453 13.67 -20.93 -20.29
CA LEU A 453 14.47 -22.08 -19.87
C LEU A 453 13.59 -23.17 -19.23
N SER A 454 12.65 -22.78 -18.37
CA SER A 454 11.76 -23.72 -17.67
C SER A 454 10.83 -24.46 -18.64
N PHE A 455 10.13 -23.73 -19.51
CA PHE A 455 9.24 -24.32 -20.52
C PHE A 455 10.02 -25.10 -21.58
N GLY A 456 11.24 -24.66 -21.94
CA GLY A 456 12.13 -25.44 -22.80
C GLY A 456 12.47 -26.80 -22.18
N GLY A 457 12.81 -26.82 -20.89
CA GLY A 457 13.07 -28.07 -20.16
C GLY A 457 11.84 -28.97 -20.06
N ILE A 458 10.67 -28.40 -19.76
CA ILE A 458 9.40 -29.14 -19.73
C ILE A 458 9.06 -29.72 -21.10
N ALA A 459 9.27 -28.97 -22.19
CA ALA A 459 9.02 -29.45 -23.54
C ALA A 459 9.92 -30.64 -23.93
N ILE A 460 11.19 -30.63 -23.50
CA ILE A 460 12.06 -31.81 -23.64
C ILE A 460 11.49 -32.99 -22.87
N ALA A 461 11.15 -32.81 -21.58
CA ALA A 461 10.64 -33.89 -20.74
C ALA A 461 9.32 -34.47 -21.30
N PHE A 462 8.44 -33.62 -21.82
CA PHE A 462 7.19 -34.02 -22.45
C PHE A 462 7.42 -34.77 -23.77
N ALA A 463 8.33 -34.28 -24.62
CA ALA A 463 8.73 -34.98 -25.84
C ALA A 463 9.41 -36.33 -25.55
N GLU A 464 10.06 -36.45 -24.39
CA GLU A 464 10.64 -37.70 -23.91
C GLU A 464 9.56 -38.69 -23.44
N PHE A 465 8.59 -38.19 -22.68
CA PHE A 465 7.48 -38.98 -22.16
C PHE A 465 6.62 -39.60 -23.27
N LEU A 466 6.39 -38.88 -24.36
CA LEU A 466 5.63 -39.39 -25.51
C LEU A 466 6.36 -40.48 -26.32
N ASP A 467 7.66 -40.63 -26.12
CA ASP A 467 8.51 -41.48 -26.94
C ASP A 467 8.85 -42.75 -26.11
N GLY A 468 7.93 -43.73 -26.10
CA GLY A 468 7.88 -44.85 -25.14
C GLY A 468 8.37 -46.23 -25.63
N GLY A 469 9.11 -46.29 -26.75
CA GLY A 469 9.61 -47.56 -27.30
C GLY A 469 10.79 -48.18 -26.54
N VAL A 470 11.13 -49.44 -26.84
CA VAL A 470 12.36 -50.10 -26.35
C VAL A 470 13.58 -49.51 -27.09
N ARG A 471 14.59 -49.02 -26.36
CA ARG A 471 15.67 -48.23 -26.98
C ARG A 471 17.06 -48.66 -26.65
N THR A 472 17.27 -49.22 -25.48
CA THR A 472 18.61 -49.44 -24.93
C THR A 472 18.72 -50.85 -24.37
N LYS A 473 19.96 -51.33 -24.23
CA LYS A 473 20.26 -52.53 -23.45
C LYS A 473 19.60 -52.50 -22.06
N GLN A 474 19.63 -51.34 -21.38
CA GLN A 474 19.02 -51.19 -20.06
C GLN A 474 17.49 -51.31 -20.09
N ASP A 475 16.80 -50.84 -21.13
CA ASP A 475 15.36 -51.06 -21.26
C ASP A 475 15.04 -52.56 -21.31
N VAL A 476 15.86 -53.34 -22.02
CA VAL A 476 15.69 -54.79 -22.11
C VAL A 476 16.00 -55.47 -20.78
N GLU A 477 17.17 -55.22 -20.21
CA GLU A 477 17.63 -55.95 -19.02
C GLU A 477 16.91 -55.53 -17.74
N ARG A 478 16.71 -54.22 -17.53
CA ARG A 478 16.13 -53.70 -16.28
C ARG A 478 14.60 -53.64 -16.31
N ARG A 479 14.00 -53.35 -17.46
CA ARG A 479 12.55 -53.11 -17.55
C ARG A 479 11.77 -54.31 -18.07
N LEU A 480 12.31 -55.06 -19.04
CA LEU A 480 11.70 -56.32 -19.51
C LEU A 480 12.20 -57.55 -18.73
N GLY A 481 13.24 -57.42 -17.90
CA GLY A 481 13.74 -58.51 -17.05
C GLY A 481 14.37 -59.68 -17.81
N VAL A 482 14.75 -59.47 -19.07
CA VAL A 482 15.30 -60.51 -19.97
C VAL A 482 16.66 -60.09 -20.51
N ARG A 483 17.45 -61.07 -20.97
CA ARG A 483 18.80 -60.82 -21.48
C ARG A 483 18.76 -60.02 -22.78
N TYR A 484 19.64 -59.03 -22.91
CA TYR A 484 19.90 -58.36 -24.20
C TYR A 484 20.85 -59.21 -25.06
N LEU A 485 20.43 -59.52 -26.29
CA LEU A 485 21.18 -60.37 -27.22
C LEU A 485 21.97 -59.60 -28.29
N GLY A 486 21.70 -58.30 -28.43
CA GLY A 486 22.37 -57.43 -29.40
C GLY A 486 21.40 -56.58 -30.21
N ALA A 487 21.97 -55.72 -31.05
CA ALA A 487 21.26 -54.85 -31.96
C ALA A 487 21.52 -55.27 -33.41
N LEU A 488 20.46 -55.47 -34.18
CA LEU A 488 20.50 -55.77 -35.60
C LEU A 488 20.25 -54.48 -36.37
N PRO A 489 21.26 -53.98 -37.10
CA PRO A 489 21.16 -52.69 -37.73
C PRO A 489 20.33 -52.71 -39.00
N GLU A 490 19.75 -51.57 -39.34
CA GLU A 490 19.26 -51.35 -40.70
C GLU A 490 20.46 -51.14 -41.63
N ILE A 491 20.52 -51.86 -42.76
CA ILE A 491 21.65 -51.81 -43.72
C ILE A 491 21.92 -50.37 -44.20
N GLY A 492 20.88 -49.59 -44.47
CA GLY A 492 21.05 -48.17 -44.85
C GLY A 492 21.78 -47.33 -43.79
N SER A 493 21.76 -47.75 -42.52
CA SER A 493 22.46 -47.07 -41.44
C SER A 493 23.94 -47.46 -41.32
N THR A 494 24.32 -48.67 -41.77
CA THR A 494 25.72 -49.16 -41.82
C THR A 494 26.48 -48.62 -43.02
N LEU A 495 25.77 -48.37 -44.12
CA LEU A 495 26.30 -47.79 -45.35
C LEU A 495 26.42 -46.27 -45.18
N ASP A 496 27.63 -45.72 -45.31
CA ASP A 496 27.97 -44.33 -44.96
C ASP A 496 27.50 -43.31 -46.03
N GLY A 497 26.21 -43.35 -46.38
CA GLY A 497 25.60 -42.58 -47.47
C GLY A 497 25.48 -43.33 -48.81
N MET A 498 25.95 -44.58 -48.88
CA MET A 498 25.75 -45.44 -50.05
C MET A 498 24.30 -45.97 -50.11
N ARG A 499 23.79 -46.21 -51.32
CA ARG A 499 22.44 -46.74 -51.54
C ARG A 499 22.39 -48.23 -51.22
N VAL A 500 21.31 -48.67 -50.58
CA VAL A 500 21.00 -50.10 -50.42
C VAL A 500 20.55 -50.63 -51.79
N THR A 501 21.32 -51.54 -52.37
CA THR A 501 21.04 -52.15 -53.69
C THR A 501 20.48 -53.56 -53.59
N GLU A 502 20.68 -54.22 -52.45
CA GLU A 502 20.38 -55.64 -52.24
C GLU A 502 19.45 -55.82 -51.04
N ALA A 503 18.67 -56.91 -51.04
CA ALA A 503 17.85 -57.28 -49.91
C ALA A 503 18.71 -57.85 -48.76
N PRO A 504 18.29 -57.75 -47.49
CA PRO A 504 19.14 -58.15 -46.36
C PRO A 504 19.58 -59.61 -46.37
N GLN A 505 18.73 -60.50 -46.86
CA GLN A 505 19.05 -61.92 -46.98
C GLN A 505 20.16 -62.20 -48.00
N ASP A 506 20.29 -61.39 -49.05
CA ASP A 506 21.32 -61.55 -50.08
C ASP A 506 22.59 -60.78 -49.70
N TYR A 507 22.42 -59.60 -49.08
CA TYR A 507 23.52 -58.75 -48.63
C TYR A 507 24.46 -59.45 -47.65
N ILE A 508 23.95 -60.36 -46.81
CA ILE A 508 24.80 -61.12 -45.87
C ILE A 508 25.68 -62.16 -46.57
N VAL A 509 25.28 -62.64 -47.74
CA VAL A 509 26.02 -63.60 -48.55
C VAL A 509 27.08 -62.88 -49.37
N SER A 510 26.70 -61.77 -50.03
CA SER A 510 27.60 -60.95 -50.84
C SER A 510 28.63 -60.18 -50.01
N HIS A 511 28.26 -59.72 -48.80
CA HIS A 511 29.10 -58.92 -47.91
C HIS A 511 29.24 -59.57 -46.52
N PRO A 512 29.89 -60.74 -46.41
CA PRO A 512 29.98 -61.48 -45.16
C PRO A 512 30.81 -60.74 -44.09
N GLN A 513 31.71 -59.85 -44.46
CA GLN A 513 32.51 -59.06 -43.52
C GLN A 513 31.86 -57.71 -43.15
N SER A 514 30.61 -57.48 -43.59
CA SER A 514 29.87 -56.26 -43.26
C SER A 514 29.48 -56.19 -41.79
N MET A 515 29.21 -54.98 -41.31
CA MET A 515 28.71 -54.78 -39.96
C MET A 515 27.37 -55.47 -39.72
N PHE A 516 26.50 -55.52 -40.73
CA PHE A 516 25.23 -56.21 -40.66
C PHE A 516 25.44 -57.71 -40.42
N ALA A 517 26.35 -58.34 -41.17
CA ALA A 517 26.72 -59.75 -41.00
C ALA A 517 27.33 -60.00 -39.61
N GLU A 518 28.21 -59.12 -39.12
CA GLU A 518 28.82 -59.28 -37.79
C GLU A 518 27.80 -59.15 -36.65
N SER A 519 26.82 -58.26 -36.81
CA SER A 519 25.72 -58.10 -35.86
C SER A 519 24.93 -59.41 -35.70
N LEU A 520 24.68 -60.11 -36.81
CA LEU A 520 24.03 -61.42 -36.81
C LEU A 520 24.91 -62.53 -36.23
N ARG A 521 26.23 -62.52 -36.49
CA ARG A 521 27.16 -63.46 -35.84
C ARG A 521 27.19 -63.27 -34.32
N SER A 522 27.12 -62.03 -33.85
CA SER A 522 27.06 -61.70 -32.43
C SER A 522 25.76 -62.19 -31.79
N VAL A 523 24.60 -61.96 -32.44
CA VAL A 523 23.31 -62.50 -31.96
C VAL A 523 23.33 -64.03 -31.97
N ARG A 524 23.84 -64.66 -33.05
CA ARG A 524 24.02 -66.11 -33.15
C ARG A 524 24.85 -66.65 -31.99
N ALA A 525 26.00 -66.05 -31.70
CA ALA A 525 26.85 -66.45 -30.58
C ALA A 525 26.10 -66.31 -29.25
N SER A 526 25.37 -65.21 -29.05
CA SER A 526 24.61 -64.94 -27.83
C SER A 526 23.48 -65.95 -27.58
N VAL A 527 22.83 -66.43 -28.65
CA VAL A 527 21.77 -67.44 -28.59
C VAL A 527 22.35 -68.85 -28.40
N THR A 528 23.41 -69.20 -29.12
CA THR A 528 23.95 -70.58 -29.16
C THR A 528 24.89 -70.92 -28.00
N LEU A 529 25.59 -69.95 -27.40
CA LEU A 529 26.53 -70.17 -26.29
C LEU A 529 25.84 -70.28 -24.90
N ARG A 530 24.58 -70.72 -24.85
CA ARG A 530 23.79 -70.78 -23.62
C ARG A 530 24.06 -72.07 -22.81
N GLY A 531 24.70 -71.93 -21.65
CA GLY A 531 24.79 -73.00 -20.64
C GLY A 531 25.46 -74.29 -21.12
N ARG A 532 25.14 -75.43 -20.48
CA ARG A 532 25.71 -76.76 -20.82
C ARG A 532 25.08 -77.43 -22.04
N HIS A 533 23.94 -76.94 -22.55
CA HIS A 533 23.21 -77.53 -23.67
C HIS A 533 23.02 -76.52 -24.80
N ARG A 534 23.67 -76.79 -25.94
CA ARG A 534 23.59 -75.96 -27.15
C ARG A 534 22.18 -76.09 -27.76
N PRO A 535 21.40 -74.99 -27.90
CA PRO A 535 20.07 -75.05 -28.48
C PRO A 535 20.15 -75.43 -29.95
N ARG A 536 19.36 -76.43 -30.38
CA ARG A 536 19.27 -76.86 -31.78
C ARG A 536 18.09 -76.22 -32.48
N VAL A 537 16.94 -76.16 -31.81
CA VAL A 537 15.73 -75.53 -32.34
C VAL A 537 15.63 -74.09 -31.85
N ILE A 538 15.75 -73.13 -32.76
CA ILE A 538 15.73 -71.69 -32.47
C ILE A 538 14.51 -71.08 -33.15
N ALA A 539 13.52 -70.66 -32.37
CA ALA A 539 12.37 -69.92 -32.89
C ALA A 539 12.65 -68.42 -32.88
N VAL A 540 12.31 -67.73 -33.97
CA VAL A 540 12.42 -66.27 -34.08
C VAL A 540 11.01 -65.69 -34.09
N THR A 541 10.71 -64.82 -33.13
CA THR A 541 9.39 -64.20 -32.98
C THR A 541 9.49 -62.74 -32.57
N SER A 542 8.35 -62.05 -32.50
CA SER A 542 8.29 -60.62 -32.16
C SER A 542 6.94 -60.26 -31.53
N ALA A 543 6.81 -59.08 -30.91
CA ALA A 543 5.54 -58.64 -30.33
C ALA A 543 4.50 -58.35 -31.41
N LEU A 544 4.91 -57.60 -32.44
CA LEU A 544 4.04 -57.01 -33.46
C LEU A 544 4.52 -57.36 -34.88
N PRO A 545 3.64 -57.26 -35.90
CA PRO A 545 4.06 -57.40 -37.29
C PRO A 545 5.11 -56.37 -37.71
N ARG A 546 5.94 -56.71 -38.71
CA ARG A 546 6.96 -55.82 -39.32
C ARG A 546 8.09 -55.39 -38.35
N GLU A 547 8.48 -56.28 -37.45
CA GLU A 547 9.62 -56.11 -36.53
C GLU A 547 10.89 -56.84 -37.01
N GLY A 548 10.92 -57.32 -38.25
CA GLY A 548 12.12 -57.95 -38.84
C GLY A 548 12.33 -59.42 -38.49
N LYS A 549 11.32 -60.12 -37.95
CA LYS A 549 11.34 -61.56 -37.60
C LYS A 549 11.82 -62.46 -38.74
N THR A 550 11.11 -62.44 -39.88
CA THR A 550 11.39 -63.26 -41.06
C THR A 550 12.77 -62.97 -41.63
N THR A 551 13.09 -61.70 -41.84
CA THR A 551 14.41 -61.29 -42.33
C THR A 551 15.51 -61.77 -41.39
N THR A 552 15.34 -61.61 -40.08
CA THR A 552 16.33 -62.07 -39.10
C THR A 552 16.43 -63.59 -39.07
N ALA A 553 15.33 -64.31 -39.17
CA ALA A 553 15.31 -65.78 -39.21
C ALA A 553 16.06 -66.30 -40.44
N VAL A 554 15.77 -65.76 -41.61
CA VAL A 554 16.46 -66.08 -42.87
C VAL A 554 17.95 -65.75 -42.78
N CYS A 555 18.32 -64.53 -42.37
CA CYS A 555 19.72 -64.13 -42.30
C CYS A 555 20.48 -64.93 -41.22
N LEU A 556 19.85 -65.26 -40.09
CA LEU A 556 20.44 -66.11 -39.04
C LEU A 556 20.67 -67.54 -39.56
N ALA A 557 19.70 -68.12 -40.28
CA ALA A 557 19.80 -69.44 -40.87
C ALA A 557 20.90 -69.50 -41.94
N ARG A 558 20.96 -68.53 -42.86
CA ARG A 558 22.06 -68.38 -43.83
C ARG A 558 23.41 -68.19 -43.12
N THR A 559 23.49 -67.42 -42.02
CA THR A 559 24.73 -67.25 -41.24
C THR A 559 25.21 -68.55 -40.61
N LEU A 560 24.30 -69.40 -40.14
CA LEU A 560 24.63 -70.73 -39.60
C LEU A 560 25.13 -71.67 -40.70
N ALA A 561 24.42 -71.71 -41.84
CA ALA A 561 24.83 -72.51 -43.01
C ALA A 561 26.19 -72.09 -43.58
N LEU A 562 26.43 -70.78 -43.74
CA LEU A 562 27.72 -70.23 -44.20
C LEU A 562 28.88 -70.55 -43.25
N SER A 563 28.61 -70.91 -42.00
CA SER A 563 29.64 -71.38 -41.06
C SER A 563 29.89 -72.90 -41.10
N GLY A 564 29.26 -73.60 -42.05
CA GLY A 564 29.39 -75.05 -42.25
C GLY A 564 28.45 -75.90 -41.41
N ALA A 565 27.54 -75.30 -40.63
CA ALA A 565 26.59 -76.04 -39.81
C ALA A 565 25.41 -76.53 -40.66
N SER A 566 25.05 -77.82 -40.54
CA SER A 566 23.86 -78.35 -41.21
C SER A 566 22.61 -77.68 -40.62
N THR A 567 21.97 -76.83 -41.44
CA THR A 567 20.91 -75.94 -40.98
C THR A 567 19.66 -76.10 -41.85
N VAL A 568 18.49 -76.11 -41.21
CA VAL A 568 17.20 -76.01 -41.87
C VAL A 568 16.43 -74.79 -41.38
N LEU A 569 15.83 -74.03 -42.30
CA LEU A 569 14.88 -72.98 -42.01
C LEU A 569 13.45 -73.50 -42.22
N VAL A 570 12.59 -73.37 -41.23
CA VAL A 570 11.17 -73.76 -41.28
C VAL A 570 10.31 -72.51 -41.27
N ASP A 571 9.46 -72.32 -42.28
CA ASP A 571 8.53 -71.19 -42.35
C ASP A 571 7.20 -71.52 -41.67
N CYS A 572 7.13 -71.28 -40.35
CA CYS A 572 5.90 -71.48 -39.58
C CYS A 572 5.01 -70.23 -39.53
N ASP A 573 5.28 -69.15 -40.28
CA ASP A 573 4.34 -68.03 -40.46
C ASP A 573 3.39 -68.32 -41.62
N ILE A 574 2.59 -69.38 -41.51
CA ILE A 574 1.70 -69.91 -42.57
C ILE A 574 0.78 -68.83 -43.14
N ARG A 575 0.47 -67.79 -42.37
CA ARG A 575 -0.42 -66.71 -42.79
C ARG A 575 0.22 -65.76 -43.81
N ARG A 576 1.53 -65.59 -43.75
CA ARG A 576 2.26 -64.64 -44.60
C ARG A 576 3.36 -65.27 -45.43
N HIS A 577 3.76 -66.52 -45.13
CA HIS A 577 4.74 -67.34 -45.84
C HIS A 577 5.98 -66.53 -46.29
N SER A 578 6.41 -65.58 -45.46
CA SER A 578 7.31 -64.52 -45.90
C SER A 578 8.74 -65.03 -46.08
N ALA A 579 9.13 -66.08 -45.37
CA ALA A 579 10.44 -66.70 -45.55
C ALA A 579 10.44 -67.54 -46.83
N SER A 580 9.32 -68.20 -47.12
CA SER A 580 9.09 -68.96 -48.35
C SER A 580 9.12 -68.05 -49.58
N ASP A 581 8.44 -66.90 -49.53
CA ASP A 581 8.46 -65.89 -50.60
C ASP A 581 9.88 -65.37 -50.88
N MET A 582 10.73 -65.28 -49.84
CA MET A 582 12.10 -64.79 -49.98
C MET A 582 13.07 -65.81 -50.59
N LEU A 583 12.85 -67.12 -50.40
CA LEU A 583 13.88 -68.14 -50.68
C LEU A 583 13.45 -69.27 -51.61
N LEU A 584 12.15 -69.56 -51.74
CA LEU A 584 11.69 -70.67 -52.58
C LEU A 584 11.76 -70.34 -54.08
N GLU A 585 11.82 -69.07 -54.48
CA GLU A 585 11.99 -68.65 -55.89
C GLU A 585 10.98 -69.34 -56.85
N GLY A 586 9.73 -69.55 -56.39
CA GLY A 586 8.67 -70.22 -57.16
C GLY A 586 8.60 -71.74 -57.00
N ARG A 587 9.47 -72.36 -56.21
CA ARG A 587 9.40 -73.79 -55.84
C ARG A 587 8.29 -74.05 -54.81
N PRO A 588 7.65 -75.24 -54.82
CA PRO A 588 6.57 -75.54 -53.88
C PRO A 588 7.08 -75.65 -52.44
N GLY A 589 6.33 -75.10 -51.50
CA GLY A 589 6.55 -75.24 -50.06
C GLY A 589 5.55 -76.22 -49.45
N LEU A 590 6.05 -77.36 -48.95
CA LEU A 590 5.23 -78.51 -48.55
C LEU A 590 5.11 -78.72 -47.02
N LEU A 591 5.34 -77.69 -46.20
CA LEU A 591 5.30 -77.81 -44.74
C LEU A 591 3.95 -78.36 -44.22
N LEU A 592 2.82 -77.92 -44.77
CA LEU A 592 1.50 -78.35 -44.28
C LEU A 592 1.23 -79.80 -44.65
N GLU A 593 1.66 -80.22 -45.83
CA GLU A 593 1.56 -81.58 -46.34
C GLU A 593 2.43 -82.54 -45.51
N VAL A 594 3.60 -82.09 -45.06
CA VAL A 594 4.44 -82.86 -44.13
C VAL A 594 3.76 -82.98 -42.76
N LEU A 595 3.17 -81.91 -42.24
CA LEU A 595 2.42 -81.95 -40.97
C LEU A 595 1.16 -82.82 -41.06
N ALA A 596 0.51 -82.87 -42.22
CA ALA A 596 -0.63 -83.74 -42.51
C ALA A 596 -0.25 -85.19 -42.82
N GLY A 597 1.06 -85.49 -42.99
CA GLY A 597 1.56 -86.81 -43.36
C GLY A 597 1.31 -87.22 -44.81
N THR A 598 0.98 -86.27 -45.70
CA THR A 598 0.70 -86.52 -47.12
C THR A 598 1.91 -86.32 -48.02
N ALA A 599 3.02 -85.77 -47.50
CA ALA A 599 4.31 -85.66 -48.18
C ALA A 599 5.45 -86.07 -47.24
N SER A 600 6.52 -86.65 -47.79
CA SER A 600 7.70 -86.99 -47.01
C SER A 600 8.59 -85.77 -46.75
N LEU A 601 9.40 -85.82 -45.69
CA LEU A 601 10.33 -84.74 -45.36
C LEU A 601 11.38 -84.53 -46.47
N ASP A 602 11.81 -85.59 -47.16
CA ASP A 602 12.79 -85.50 -48.24
C ASP A 602 12.25 -84.81 -49.50
N GLU A 603 10.96 -84.99 -49.81
CA GLU A 603 10.29 -84.29 -50.91
C GLU A 603 10.07 -82.80 -50.59
N ALA A 604 9.88 -82.47 -49.30
CA ALA A 604 9.55 -81.12 -48.86
C ALA A 604 10.77 -80.21 -48.63
N LEU A 605 11.97 -80.78 -48.47
CA LEU A 605 13.20 -80.03 -48.22
C LEU A 605 13.79 -79.47 -49.52
N VAL A 606 13.86 -78.15 -49.58
CA VAL A 606 14.40 -77.41 -50.73
C VAL A 606 15.73 -76.77 -50.34
N ARG A 607 16.78 -76.90 -51.16
CA ARG A 607 18.07 -76.21 -50.90
C ARG A 607 18.02 -74.74 -51.33
N ASP A 608 18.59 -73.87 -50.51
CA ASP A 608 18.79 -72.45 -50.83
C ASP A 608 19.67 -72.29 -52.07
N SER A 609 19.40 -71.28 -52.90
CA SER A 609 20.11 -71.06 -54.16
C SER A 609 21.53 -70.53 -53.95
N GLN A 610 21.79 -69.88 -52.81
CA GLN A 610 23.04 -69.19 -52.51
C GLN A 610 23.88 -69.86 -51.42
N THR A 611 23.33 -70.80 -50.63
CA THR A 611 24.00 -71.43 -49.49
C THR A 611 23.61 -72.91 -49.33
N ASP A 612 24.31 -73.65 -48.47
CA ASP A 612 23.94 -75.04 -48.11
C ASP A 612 22.74 -75.14 -47.13
N LEU A 613 21.98 -74.05 -46.94
CA LEU A 613 20.78 -74.01 -46.13
C LEU A 613 19.68 -74.88 -46.75
N SER A 614 19.06 -75.74 -45.94
CA SER A 614 17.80 -76.41 -46.33
C SER A 614 16.61 -75.57 -45.88
N ILE A 615 15.53 -75.59 -46.65
CA ILE A 615 14.33 -74.79 -46.43
C ILE A 615 13.14 -75.73 -46.44
N LEU A 616 12.33 -75.67 -45.39
CA LEU A 616 11.02 -76.28 -45.30
C LEU A 616 9.97 -75.17 -45.30
N GLY A 617 9.53 -74.79 -46.50
CA GLY A 617 8.63 -73.65 -46.71
C GLY A 617 7.15 -74.04 -46.78
N THR A 618 6.30 -73.03 -46.88
CA THR A 618 4.84 -73.16 -46.99
C THR A 618 4.32 -72.21 -48.08
N MET A 619 3.36 -72.66 -48.91
CA MET A 619 2.72 -71.82 -49.95
C MET A 619 1.19 -71.70 -49.80
N ALA A 620 0.62 -72.17 -48.68
CA ALA A 620 -0.84 -72.24 -48.57
C ALA A 620 -1.49 -70.89 -48.24
N SER A 621 -2.57 -70.57 -48.97
CA SER A 621 -3.46 -69.44 -48.65
C SER A 621 -4.55 -69.87 -47.65
N ALA A 622 -4.86 -68.96 -46.71
CA ALA A 622 -5.38 -69.23 -45.38
C ALA A 622 -6.86 -69.67 -45.22
N ASN A 623 -7.43 -70.50 -46.10
CA ASN A 623 -8.82 -70.96 -45.92
C ASN A 623 -8.99 -72.26 -45.11
N ASP A 624 -7.99 -73.15 -45.03
CA ASP A 624 -8.16 -74.49 -44.38
C ASP A 624 -7.23 -74.78 -43.18
N GLY A 625 -6.41 -73.82 -42.75
CA GLY A 625 -5.22 -74.10 -41.92
C GLY A 625 -5.34 -73.96 -40.39
N ARG A 626 -6.53 -73.89 -39.78
CA ARG A 626 -6.65 -73.61 -38.33
C ARG A 626 -6.31 -74.79 -37.40
N ASP A 627 -6.34 -76.03 -37.90
CA ASP A 627 -6.08 -77.25 -37.10
C ASP A 627 -4.80 -78.01 -37.49
N LEU A 628 -4.06 -77.54 -38.51
CA LEU A 628 -2.91 -78.30 -39.06
C LEU A 628 -1.59 -78.10 -38.29
N LEU A 629 -1.44 -77.00 -37.54
CA LEU A 629 -0.33 -76.82 -36.58
C LEU A 629 -0.67 -77.45 -35.22
N GLY A 630 -1.01 -78.74 -35.24
CA GLY A 630 -1.18 -79.51 -34.02
C GLY A 630 0.13 -79.54 -33.21
N VAL A 631 0.02 -79.38 -31.88
CA VAL A 631 1.18 -79.36 -30.97
C VAL A 631 2.03 -80.63 -31.10
N GLU A 632 1.38 -81.77 -31.35
CA GLU A 632 2.02 -83.09 -31.48
C GLU A 632 2.71 -83.27 -32.84
N ALA A 633 2.02 -82.93 -33.94
CA ALA A 633 2.58 -83.02 -35.29
C ALA A 633 3.81 -82.10 -35.45
N LEU A 634 3.73 -80.87 -34.92
CA LEU A 634 4.87 -79.96 -34.91
C LEU A 634 6.02 -80.49 -34.04
N ALA A 635 5.73 -81.06 -32.88
CA ALA A 635 6.76 -81.65 -32.02
C ALA A 635 7.47 -82.83 -32.71
N ALA A 636 6.71 -83.70 -33.40
CA ALA A 636 7.27 -84.82 -34.16
C ALA A 636 8.12 -84.33 -35.34
N LEU A 637 7.66 -83.32 -36.09
CA LEU A 637 8.43 -82.71 -37.17
C LEU A 637 9.75 -82.11 -36.66
N LEU A 638 9.69 -81.31 -35.58
CA LEU A 638 10.89 -80.69 -35.00
C LEU A 638 11.86 -81.75 -34.46
N ALA A 639 11.37 -82.86 -33.90
CA ALA A 639 12.20 -83.98 -33.48
C ALA A 639 12.91 -84.65 -34.68
N ALA A 640 12.20 -84.92 -35.77
CA ALA A 640 12.78 -85.48 -37.00
C ALA A 640 13.83 -84.55 -37.63
N LEU A 641 13.56 -83.24 -37.66
CA LEU A 641 14.52 -82.24 -38.15
C LEU A 641 15.77 -82.18 -37.27
N ARG A 642 15.62 -82.33 -35.95
CA ARG A 642 16.71 -82.29 -34.96
C ARG A 642 17.71 -83.45 -35.10
N GLU A 643 17.26 -84.59 -35.63
CA GLU A 643 18.13 -85.73 -35.93
C GLU A 643 18.98 -85.50 -37.18
N ARG A 644 18.45 -84.74 -38.15
CA ARG A 644 19.07 -84.52 -39.46
C ARG A 644 19.94 -83.26 -39.53
N PHE A 645 19.60 -82.24 -38.77
CA PHE A 645 20.25 -80.93 -38.83
C PHE A 645 20.84 -80.55 -37.46
N GLU A 646 22.02 -79.92 -37.47
CA GLU A 646 22.62 -79.34 -36.26
C GLU A 646 21.73 -78.21 -35.72
N PHE A 647 21.17 -77.39 -36.63
CA PHE A 647 20.28 -76.28 -36.29
C PHE A 647 18.98 -76.31 -37.10
N VAL A 648 17.88 -76.04 -36.38
CA VAL A 648 16.55 -75.84 -36.93
C VAL A 648 16.13 -74.41 -36.56
N VAL A 649 16.15 -73.51 -37.53
CA VAL A 649 15.67 -72.13 -37.35
C VAL A 649 14.22 -72.07 -37.78
N VAL A 650 13.34 -71.53 -36.94
CA VAL A 650 11.90 -71.48 -37.22
C VAL A 650 11.45 -70.03 -37.29
N ASP A 651 11.00 -69.57 -38.45
CA ASP A 651 10.29 -68.28 -38.57
C ASP A 651 8.86 -68.45 -38.07
N THR A 652 8.39 -67.51 -37.26
CA THR A 652 7.08 -67.60 -36.59
C THR A 652 6.30 -66.32 -36.73
N ALA A 653 4.99 -66.38 -36.55
CA ALA A 653 4.14 -65.19 -36.52
C ALA A 653 4.39 -64.31 -35.26
N PRO A 654 3.88 -63.06 -35.20
CA PRO A 654 3.98 -62.23 -34.00
C PRO A 654 3.13 -62.74 -32.84
N VAL A 655 3.63 -62.65 -31.61
CA VAL A 655 3.04 -63.28 -30.41
C VAL A 655 1.70 -62.66 -30.00
N LEU A 656 1.58 -61.33 -30.00
CA LEU A 656 0.39 -60.65 -29.43
C LEU A 656 -0.89 -60.90 -30.23
N GLY A 657 -0.77 -61.23 -31.52
CA GLY A 657 -1.93 -61.39 -32.40
C GLY A 657 -2.30 -62.85 -32.70
N LEU A 658 -1.38 -63.80 -32.50
CA LEU A 658 -1.49 -65.14 -33.11
C LEU A 658 -1.00 -66.24 -32.15
N ALA A 659 -1.83 -67.27 -31.95
CA ALA A 659 -1.52 -68.40 -31.07
C ALA A 659 -0.42 -69.30 -31.62
N ASP A 660 -0.33 -69.42 -32.95
CA ASP A 660 0.60 -70.27 -33.69
C ASP A 660 2.06 -70.03 -33.24
N ALA A 661 2.43 -68.77 -33.02
CA ALA A 661 3.75 -68.37 -32.55
C ALA A 661 4.11 -68.95 -31.17
N ARG A 662 3.12 -69.02 -30.26
CA ARG A 662 3.31 -69.57 -28.90
C ARG A 662 3.47 -71.07 -28.92
N VAL A 663 2.71 -71.76 -29.77
CA VAL A 663 2.83 -73.22 -29.95
C VAL A 663 4.24 -73.56 -30.44
N VAL A 664 4.71 -72.89 -31.49
CA VAL A 664 6.07 -73.10 -32.00
C VAL A 664 7.13 -72.74 -30.96
N ALA A 665 6.97 -71.60 -30.27
CA ALA A 665 7.91 -71.15 -29.26
C ALA A 665 8.03 -72.11 -28.06
N SER A 666 6.93 -72.76 -27.65
CA SER A 666 6.91 -73.75 -26.56
C SER A 666 7.71 -75.02 -26.87
N LYS A 667 7.95 -75.31 -28.16
CA LYS A 667 8.70 -76.49 -28.63
C LYS A 667 10.15 -76.17 -29.00
N ALA A 668 10.53 -74.90 -29.00
CA ALA A 668 11.89 -74.47 -29.30
C ALA A 668 12.80 -74.58 -28.06
N ASP A 669 14.09 -74.88 -28.28
CA ASP A 669 15.09 -74.88 -27.21
C ASP A 669 15.43 -73.44 -26.75
N ALA A 670 15.33 -72.50 -27.69
CA ALA A 670 15.62 -71.10 -27.51
C ALA A 670 14.68 -70.25 -28.38
N VAL A 671 14.10 -69.20 -27.79
CA VAL A 671 13.33 -68.19 -28.52
C VAL A 671 14.15 -66.90 -28.60
N LEU A 672 14.46 -66.48 -29.82
CA LEU A 672 14.99 -65.15 -30.12
C LEU A 672 13.81 -64.20 -30.30
N PHE A 673 13.61 -63.33 -29.32
CA PHE A 673 12.55 -62.33 -29.38
C PHE A 673 13.09 -61.04 -30.00
N LEU A 674 12.41 -60.50 -31.01
CA LEU A 674 12.77 -59.23 -31.63
C LEU A 674 11.87 -58.11 -31.16
N ALA A 675 12.49 -56.99 -30.79
CA ALA A 675 11.81 -55.73 -30.58
C ALA A 675 12.37 -54.70 -31.57
N ARG A 676 11.52 -54.18 -32.45
CA ARG A 676 11.91 -53.08 -33.34
C ARG A 676 12.28 -51.84 -32.52
N TRP A 677 13.48 -51.34 -32.78
CA TRP A 677 14.07 -50.21 -32.05
C TRP A 677 13.19 -48.96 -32.12
N ARG A 678 12.90 -48.34 -30.97
CA ARG A 678 12.01 -47.17 -30.76
C ARG A 678 10.55 -47.33 -31.16
N ALA A 679 10.20 -48.30 -32.00
CA ALA A 679 8.83 -48.50 -32.48
C ALA A 679 8.03 -49.45 -31.57
N THR A 680 8.66 -50.51 -31.08
CA THR A 680 8.00 -51.46 -30.18
C THR A 680 7.82 -50.80 -28.83
N SER A 681 6.57 -50.62 -28.40
CA SER A 681 6.31 -50.07 -27.07
C SER A 681 6.77 -51.05 -26.00
N MET A 682 7.27 -50.53 -24.87
CA MET A 682 7.67 -51.35 -23.73
C MET A 682 6.55 -52.28 -23.26
N ARG A 683 5.30 -51.78 -23.21
CA ARG A 683 4.12 -52.57 -22.83
C ARG A 683 3.84 -53.73 -23.78
N ALA A 684 4.02 -53.51 -25.09
CA ALA A 684 3.79 -54.57 -26.08
C ALA A 684 4.88 -55.65 -25.99
N ALA A 685 6.13 -55.26 -25.79
CA ALA A 685 7.22 -56.22 -25.59
C ALA A 685 7.01 -57.05 -24.31
N ASP A 686 6.65 -56.39 -23.21
CA ASP A 686 6.37 -57.02 -21.91
C ASP A 686 5.22 -58.02 -22.00
N ALA A 687 4.07 -57.61 -22.53
CA ALA A 687 2.91 -58.49 -22.71
C ALA A 687 3.20 -59.69 -23.64
N ALA A 688 4.03 -59.51 -24.67
CA ALA A 688 4.42 -60.59 -25.56
C ALA A 688 5.36 -61.60 -24.86
N LEU A 689 6.30 -61.10 -24.04
CA LEU A 689 7.18 -61.94 -23.23
C LEU A 689 6.38 -62.73 -22.19
N ASP A 690 5.42 -62.10 -21.51
CA ASP A 690 4.53 -62.77 -20.57
C ASP A 690 3.75 -63.91 -21.23
N LEU A 691 3.22 -63.68 -22.44
CA LEU A 691 2.53 -64.71 -23.21
C LEU A 691 3.44 -65.88 -23.63
N LEU A 692 4.71 -65.61 -23.92
CA LEU A 692 5.70 -66.65 -24.23
C LEU A 692 6.07 -67.45 -22.98
N ILE A 693 6.34 -66.77 -21.87
CA ILE A 693 6.66 -67.40 -20.58
C ILE A 693 5.48 -68.25 -20.11
N GLY A 694 4.26 -67.73 -20.21
CA GLY A 694 3.03 -68.47 -19.87
C GLY A 694 2.77 -69.69 -20.76
N ALA A 695 3.37 -69.76 -21.95
CA ALA A 695 3.33 -70.92 -22.84
C ALA A 695 4.53 -71.87 -22.66
N ASP A 696 5.30 -71.72 -21.57
CA ASP A 696 6.53 -72.48 -21.26
C ASP A 696 7.64 -72.34 -22.33
N ALA A 697 7.64 -71.21 -23.05
CA ALA A 697 8.66 -70.94 -24.06
C ALA A 697 9.99 -70.49 -23.44
N ARG A 698 11.10 -71.04 -23.94
CA ARG A 698 12.45 -70.75 -23.43
C ARG A 698 13.05 -69.50 -24.09
N VAL A 699 12.64 -68.32 -23.64
CA VAL A 699 13.17 -67.04 -24.16
C VAL A 699 14.67 -66.92 -23.88
N ALA A 700 15.48 -66.89 -24.94
CA ALA A 700 16.92 -66.71 -24.84
C ALA A 700 17.29 -65.26 -24.50
N GLY A 701 16.48 -64.32 -24.97
CA GLY A 701 16.60 -62.90 -24.73
C GLY A 701 15.97 -62.08 -25.87
N VAL A 702 16.20 -60.77 -25.83
CA VAL A 702 15.67 -59.82 -26.81
C VAL A 702 16.80 -59.22 -27.64
N ALA A 703 16.64 -59.24 -28.96
CA ALA A 703 17.46 -58.45 -29.87
C ALA A 703 16.67 -57.23 -30.39
N LEU A 704 17.35 -56.10 -30.46
CA LEU A 704 16.77 -54.88 -31.02
C LEU A 704 16.92 -54.91 -32.54
N SER A 705 15.83 -54.93 -33.29
CA SER A 705 15.86 -54.97 -34.76
C SER A 705 15.71 -53.59 -35.38
N LEU A 706 16.19 -53.46 -36.64
CA LEU A 706 16.11 -52.23 -37.44
C LEU A 706 16.70 -51.02 -36.71
N VAL A 707 17.85 -51.22 -36.08
CA VAL A 707 18.54 -50.17 -35.32
C VAL A 707 19.24 -49.22 -36.29
N ASP A 708 18.95 -47.92 -36.17
CA ASP A 708 19.77 -46.88 -36.82
C ASP A 708 21.01 -46.66 -35.98
N ILE A 709 22.14 -47.25 -36.38
CA ILE A 709 23.36 -47.26 -35.58
C ILE A 709 23.88 -45.84 -35.32
N ARG A 710 23.70 -44.91 -36.26
CA ARG A 710 24.19 -43.53 -36.11
C ARG A 710 23.47 -42.84 -34.96
N LYS A 711 22.16 -43.09 -34.84
CA LYS A 711 21.36 -42.58 -33.73
C LYS A 711 21.54 -43.40 -32.46
N TYR A 712 21.69 -44.72 -32.55
CA TYR A 712 21.89 -45.62 -31.42
C TYR A 712 23.23 -45.40 -30.70
N ALA A 713 24.30 -45.11 -31.44
CA ALA A 713 25.60 -44.75 -30.86
C ALA A 713 25.54 -43.42 -30.06
N SER A 714 24.64 -42.51 -30.43
CA SER A 714 24.45 -41.23 -29.73
C SER A 714 23.74 -41.35 -28.38
N THR A 715 23.14 -42.50 -28.08
CA THR A 715 22.42 -42.76 -26.83
C THR A 715 23.33 -43.05 -25.63
N GLY A 716 24.66 -43.16 -25.81
CA GLY A 716 25.65 -43.07 -24.73
C GLY A 716 25.72 -44.25 -23.75
N HIS A 717 25.31 -45.45 -24.18
CA HIS A 717 25.29 -46.65 -23.33
C HIS A 717 26.34 -47.69 -23.74
N GLU A 718 26.70 -48.56 -22.79
CA GLU A 718 27.66 -49.68 -22.86
C GLU A 718 27.22 -50.80 -23.82
N ASP A 719 27.12 -50.49 -25.10
CA ASP A 719 26.93 -51.46 -26.16
C ASP A 719 28.02 -51.31 -27.23
N VAL A 720 28.30 -52.38 -27.97
CA VAL A 720 29.37 -52.49 -28.97
C VAL A 720 29.29 -51.35 -30.00
N TYR A 721 28.07 -50.93 -30.34
CA TYR A 721 27.81 -49.83 -31.27
C TYR A 721 28.12 -48.43 -30.72
N GLY A 722 28.25 -48.26 -29.40
CA GLY A 722 28.76 -47.02 -28.80
C GLY A 722 30.20 -46.70 -29.23
N TYR A 723 30.97 -47.74 -29.58
CA TYR A 723 32.33 -47.62 -30.10
C TYR A 723 32.42 -47.75 -31.63
N HIS A 724 31.29 -47.76 -32.35
CA HIS A 724 31.24 -47.93 -33.81
C HIS A 724 32.23 -47.02 -34.57
N LYS A 725 32.38 -45.75 -34.15
CA LYS A 725 33.33 -44.82 -34.80
C LYS A 725 34.78 -45.29 -34.70
N LYS A 726 35.16 -46.06 -33.68
CA LYS A 726 36.50 -46.63 -33.51
C LYS A 726 36.71 -47.91 -34.33
N PHE A 727 35.64 -48.62 -34.68
CA PHE A 727 35.69 -49.87 -35.45
C PHE A 727 35.38 -49.70 -36.95
N LYS A 728 35.27 -48.45 -37.44
CA LYS A 728 34.89 -48.13 -38.82
C LYS A 728 35.81 -48.74 -39.90
N GLY A 729 37.04 -49.09 -39.56
CA GLY A 729 38.00 -49.73 -40.49
C GLY A 729 38.03 -51.27 -40.45
N TYR A 730 37.25 -51.91 -39.56
CA TYR A 730 37.25 -53.37 -39.40
C TYR A 730 36.15 -54.08 -40.21
N TYR A 731 35.23 -53.32 -40.81
CA TYR A 731 34.11 -53.84 -41.59
C TYR A 731 34.23 -53.41 -43.04
N THR A 732 34.05 -54.36 -43.95
CA THR A 732 33.97 -54.13 -45.40
C THR A 732 32.51 -54.28 -45.82
N ASN A 733 31.95 -53.16 -46.29
CA ASN A 733 30.54 -53.02 -46.65
C ASN A 733 30.28 -53.27 -48.12
#